data_AF-A0A497I1J3-F1
#
_entry.id   AF-A0A497I1J3-F1
#
_cell.length_a   1.000
_cell.length_b   1.000
_cell.length_c   1.000
_cell.angle_alpha   90.00
_cell.angle_beta   90.00
_cell.angle_gamma   90.00
#
_symmetry.space_group_name_H-M   'P 1'
#
loop_
_entity.id
_entity.type
_entity.pdbx_description
1 polymer ?
#
loop_
_entity_poly.entity_id
_entity_poly.type
_entity_poly.pdbx_seq_one_letter_code
_entity_poly.pdbx_strand_id
1 'polypeptide(L)'
;MKLEVKTFYSFKLKSHPDKLLKNHLKNVGILSREIIKSKIIKNKEIFIEIAYLIGITHDFGKTTTYFQNWIENEKRTQYAQHGFISSLVGYLVIKDFLSNLHKLKEFWYLPGVAWIVINKHHGNLRDIHNEEIKKLKDPDELELIEVQLTDIYSHTLVEVEEIYESLNYPQISKILEEIKNPEKVVQEIYKDIKKICMDGFKSKILKYYFLILFFYSVLLDADKLDASGRDKLPERIEISGNIIDEYKKIKFGEPKTKIDILRENAYNDVITKIDEIDLNGGRIFSINLPTGCGKTLTGLSFALKLREKVKLSFGFTPRIIYSLPFLSIIDQNAKIIEDILGFKYKKIPSNLFIVHHHLSDVKYREIKGDELNIEELNRSLLLTEGWHSEIIITTFVQLFYSLITNKNRAARKFHNIVNSIIILDEIQSIPYRYWLLINESLKYLANNFNCWIILMTATKPLIFRDQDTKELVISTEKYFNAFNRVIFNFNLTPKNFDEFKHEILEEILQKNENILVVLNTINSCKKLYRFLKDELAAFYSINKKDIKIDEDGVVNFPDLELINLSTLILPQYRLKRINRIRDMEDNKRKVIVTTQLIEAGVDISADIMYRDFAPLDCIIQSAGRCNRNNEKDTGSVNIIILKNGNKEFYKYIYDSTLIDTTEKVIKTFKEKIEEKDFVLASIEKYYKMMLERGSKEDSYRLLDSLNKLEFSGTTKFDLFEESLSTKSIFVEIDDLAESIRKKMEEILENKKGFERKLGILELRKEINNYTIQVRYSKKIEDKIDSLNPIDGLKDFKYISKKEVNKYYKTDSGLGIDESLSNYFII
;
A
#
# COMPACT_ATOMS: atom_id res chain seq x y z
N MET A 1 10.63 -9.16 -60.91
CA MET A 1 9.65 -9.95 -60.14
C MET A 1 10.37 -11.10 -59.46
N LYS A 2 10.78 -10.94 -58.19
CA LYS A 2 11.13 -12.07 -57.33
C LYS A 2 9.81 -12.52 -56.69
N LEU A 3 9.34 -13.70 -57.05
CA LEU A 3 8.18 -14.33 -56.42
C LEU A 3 8.53 -14.61 -54.95
N GLU A 4 7.94 -13.83 -54.04
CA GLU A 4 7.84 -14.21 -52.63
C GLU A 4 6.98 -15.46 -52.55
N VAL A 5 7.62 -16.61 -52.33
CA VAL A 5 6.94 -17.81 -51.86
C VAL A 5 6.51 -17.53 -50.43
N LYS A 6 5.28 -17.02 -50.25
CA LYS A 6 4.60 -17.05 -48.95
C LYS A 6 4.27 -18.50 -48.64
N THR A 7 5.15 -19.20 -47.96
CA THR A 7 4.80 -20.45 -47.27
C THR A 7 3.77 -20.12 -46.19
N PHE A 8 2.51 -20.45 -46.45
CA PHE A 8 1.44 -20.39 -45.45
C PHE A 8 1.57 -21.61 -44.54
N TYR A 9 2.30 -21.47 -43.44
CA TYR A 9 2.36 -22.50 -42.38
C TYR A 9 1.05 -22.50 -41.58
N SER A 10 0.41 -23.66 -41.44
CA SER A 10 -0.79 -23.83 -40.63
C SER A 10 -0.42 -24.20 -39.18
N PHE A 11 -0.20 -23.20 -38.32
CA PHE A 11 0.03 -23.43 -36.88
C PHE A 11 -1.22 -24.00 -36.20
N LYS A 12 -1.05 -25.04 -35.37
CA LYS A 12 -2.13 -25.78 -34.67
C LYS A 12 -1.99 -25.74 -33.15
N LEU A 13 -0.79 -25.63 -32.61
CA LEU A 13 -0.54 -25.62 -31.16
C LEU A 13 -1.20 -24.40 -30.50
N LYS A 14 -1.91 -24.65 -29.39
CA LYS A 14 -2.68 -23.66 -28.64
C LYS A 14 -2.03 -23.35 -27.29
N SER A 15 -2.09 -22.08 -26.90
CA SER A 15 -1.78 -21.62 -25.54
C SER A 15 -3.00 -21.69 -24.61
N HIS A 16 -4.18 -21.48 -25.20
CA HIS A 16 -5.52 -21.42 -24.62
C HIS A 16 -6.53 -21.88 -25.69
N PRO A 17 -7.77 -22.29 -25.33
CA PRO A 17 -8.75 -22.82 -26.30
C PRO A 17 -8.91 -22.00 -27.58
N ASP A 18 -8.87 -20.67 -27.45
CA ASP A 18 -9.10 -19.70 -28.54
C ASP A 18 -7.83 -18.99 -29.02
N LYS A 19 -6.63 -19.42 -28.59
CA LYS A 19 -5.39 -18.69 -28.86
C LYS A 19 -4.21 -19.58 -29.22
N LEU A 20 -3.68 -19.40 -30.43
CA LEU A 20 -2.47 -20.06 -30.90
C LEU A 20 -1.26 -19.76 -30.01
N LEU A 21 -0.46 -20.79 -29.73
CA LEU A 21 0.74 -20.69 -28.90
C LEU A 21 1.75 -19.71 -29.48
N LYS A 22 1.97 -19.75 -30.81
CA LYS A 22 2.81 -18.79 -31.53
C LYS A 22 2.47 -17.34 -31.22
N ASN A 23 1.18 -16.99 -31.31
CA ASN A 23 0.71 -15.61 -31.14
C ASN A 23 0.87 -15.17 -29.68
N HIS A 24 0.56 -16.06 -28.74
CA HIS A 24 0.75 -15.80 -27.31
C HIS A 24 2.23 -15.57 -26.96
N LEU A 25 3.12 -16.49 -27.32
CA LEU A 25 4.56 -16.35 -27.07
C LEU A 25 5.13 -15.08 -27.71
N LYS A 26 4.73 -14.78 -28.96
CA LYS A 26 5.12 -13.55 -29.66
C LYS A 26 4.67 -12.31 -28.90
N ASN A 27 3.41 -12.24 -28.51
CA ASN A 27 2.85 -11.07 -27.83
C ASN A 27 3.47 -10.87 -26.46
N VAL A 28 3.62 -11.93 -25.66
CA VAL A 28 4.26 -11.85 -24.33
C VAL A 28 5.73 -11.43 -24.46
N GLY A 29 6.46 -11.97 -25.44
CA GLY A 29 7.81 -11.54 -25.76
C GLY A 29 7.89 -10.06 -26.14
N ILE A 30 7.03 -9.59 -27.05
CA ILE A 30 6.98 -8.18 -27.47
C ILE A 30 6.60 -7.27 -26.30
N LEU A 31 5.54 -7.59 -25.55
CA LEU A 31 5.13 -6.82 -24.38
C LEU A 31 6.23 -6.74 -23.33
N SER A 32 6.90 -7.86 -23.04
CA SER A 32 8.05 -7.89 -22.11
C SER A 32 9.17 -6.97 -22.59
N ARG A 33 9.47 -6.98 -23.90
CA ARG A 33 10.45 -6.09 -24.53
C ARG A 33 10.04 -4.61 -24.40
N GLU A 34 8.79 -4.29 -24.71
CA GLU A 34 8.27 -2.92 -24.64
C GLU A 34 8.23 -2.38 -23.21
N ILE A 35 7.92 -3.23 -22.22
CA ILE A 35 8.01 -2.86 -20.80
C ILE A 35 9.44 -2.42 -20.47
N ILE A 36 10.47 -3.20 -20.81
CA ILE A 36 11.86 -2.81 -20.52
C ILE A 36 12.30 -1.58 -21.33
N LYS A 37 11.91 -1.48 -22.61
CA LYS A 37 12.20 -0.31 -23.44
C LYS A 37 11.66 0.99 -22.85
N SER A 38 10.51 0.94 -22.17
CA SER A 38 9.93 2.09 -21.47
C SER A 38 10.71 2.53 -20.22
N LYS A 39 11.72 1.75 -19.79
CA LYS A 39 12.53 2.02 -18.60
C LYS A 39 13.90 2.57 -18.97
N ILE A 40 14.50 3.31 -18.03
CA ILE A 40 15.91 3.68 -18.01
C ILE A 40 16.57 2.89 -16.89
N ILE A 41 17.39 1.91 -17.27
CA ILE A 41 18.09 1.01 -16.35
C ILE A 41 19.49 0.72 -16.89
N LYS A 42 20.40 0.29 -16.01
CA LYS A 42 21.71 -0.20 -16.43
C LYS A 42 21.55 -1.46 -17.29
N ASN A 43 22.41 -1.64 -18.29
CA ASN A 43 22.41 -2.80 -19.19
C ASN A 43 21.10 -2.99 -19.98
N LYS A 44 20.37 -1.89 -20.25
CA LYS A 44 19.06 -1.88 -20.91
C LYS A 44 19.00 -2.76 -22.16
N GLU A 45 19.93 -2.59 -23.10
CA GLU A 45 19.93 -3.34 -24.37
C GLU A 45 19.96 -4.85 -24.17
N ILE A 46 20.73 -5.34 -23.21
CA ILE A 46 20.77 -6.77 -22.90
C ILE A 46 19.46 -7.18 -22.21
N PHE A 47 18.96 -6.38 -21.28
CA PHE A 47 17.74 -6.72 -20.53
C PHE A 47 16.48 -6.72 -21.41
N ILE A 48 16.45 -5.90 -22.46
CA ILE A 48 15.40 -5.90 -23.51
C ILE A 48 15.33 -7.29 -24.16
N GLU A 49 16.48 -7.81 -24.61
CA GLU A 49 16.52 -9.11 -25.27
C GLU A 49 16.30 -10.26 -24.29
N ILE A 50 16.83 -10.18 -23.07
CA ILE A 50 16.55 -11.18 -22.04
C ILE A 50 15.07 -11.25 -21.68
N ALA A 51 14.39 -10.11 -21.54
CA ALA A 51 12.95 -10.09 -21.28
C ALA A 51 12.14 -10.66 -22.45
N TYR A 52 12.54 -10.37 -23.70
CA TYR A 52 11.93 -10.97 -24.88
C TYR A 52 12.11 -12.50 -24.88
N LEU A 53 13.33 -12.99 -24.65
CA LEU A 53 13.66 -14.41 -24.60
C LEU A 53 12.89 -15.13 -23.50
N ILE A 54 12.83 -14.56 -22.29
CA ILE A 54 11.98 -15.06 -21.20
C ILE A 54 10.52 -15.19 -21.68
N GLY A 55 9.98 -14.14 -22.31
CA GLY A 55 8.61 -14.13 -22.80
C GLY A 55 8.32 -15.18 -23.88
N ILE A 56 9.23 -15.44 -24.82
CA ILE A 56 9.01 -16.45 -25.86
C ILE A 56 9.27 -17.89 -25.38
N THR A 57 9.93 -18.10 -24.24
CA THR A 57 10.19 -19.44 -23.69
C THR A 57 9.33 -19.81 -22.49
N HIS A 58 8.64 -18.85 -21.86
CA HIS A 58 8.00 -19.07 -20.55
C HIS A 58 6.99 -20.23 -20.52
N ASP A 59 6.30 -20.45 -21.64
CA ASP A 59 5.26 -21.45 -21.82
C ASP A 59 5.65 -22.50 -22.89
N PHE A 60 6.94 -22.70 -23.14
CA PHE A 60 7.44 -23.69 -24.10
C PHE A 60 6.85 -25.08 -23.89
N GLY A 61 6.65 -25.53 -22.65
CA GLY A 61 6.09 -26.85 -22.33
C GLY A 61 4.65 -27.07 -22.82
N LYS A 62 3.95 -25.99 -23.23
CA LYS A 62 2.66 -26.09 -23.91
C LYS A 62 2.75 -26.73 -25.30
N THR A 63 3.95 -26.91 -25.84
CA THR A 63 4.21 -27.60 -27.11
C THR A 63 4.01 -29.12 -27.04
N THR A 64 3.89 -29.69 -25.84
CA THR A 64 3.63 -31.13 -25.66
C THR A 64 2.19 -31.50 -26.03
N THR A 65 2.00 -32.68 -26.61
CA THR A 65 0.66 -33.22 -26.90
C THR A 65 -0.14 -33.45 -25.61
N TYR A 66 0.53 -33.77 -24.50
CA TYR A 66 -0.10 -33.87 -23.18
C TYR A 66 -0.79 -32.57 -22.76
N PHE A 67 -0.15 -31.42 -23.00
CA PHE A 67 -0.74 -30.12 -22.71
C PHE A 67 -1.87 -29.77 -23.69
N GLN A 68 -1.70 -30.06 -24.98
CA GLN A 68 -2.76 -29.84 -25.98
C GLN A 68 -4.01 -30.66 -25.67
N ASN A 69 -3.84 -31.95 -25.32
CA ASN A 69 -4.92 -32.83 -24.90
C ASN A 69 -5.61 -32.34 -23.62
N TRP A 70 -4.86 -31.71 -22.69
CA TRP A 70 -5.44 -31.10 -21.49
C TRP A 70 -6.34 -29.91 -21.84
N ILE A 71 -5.92 -29.03 -22.74
CA ILE A 71 -6.76 -27.91 -23.20
C ILE A 71 -8.05 -28.40 -23.86
N GLU A 72 -7.98 -29.48 -24.63
CA GLU A 72 -9.14 -29.98 -25.39
C GLU A 72 -10.10 -30.83 -24.54
N ASN A 73 -9.58 -31.61 -23.59
CA ASN A 73 -10.37 -32.63 -22.87
C ASN A 73 -10.54 -32.34 -21.37
N GLU A 74 -10.03 -31.22 -20.87
CA GLU A 74 -10.04 -30.76 -19.47
C GLU A 74 -9.46 -31.73 -18.41
N LYS A 75 -8.91 -32.88 -18.82
CA LYS A 75 -8.25 -33.86 -17.95
C LYS A 75 -6.75 -33.59 -17.87
N ARG A 76 -6.31 -33.03 -16.74
CA ARG A 76 -4.89 -32.75 -16.51
C ARG A 76 -4.14 -33.99 -16.04
N THR A 77 -3.14 -34.42 -16.81
CA THR A 77 -2.17 -35.45 -16.40
C THR A 77 -0.92 -34.81 -15.78
N GLN A 78 -0.09 -35.60 -15.11
CA GLN A 78 1.22 -35.14 -14.61
C GLN A 78 2.13 -34.63 -15.74
N TYR A 79 2.03 -35.23 -16.92
CA TYR A 79 2.80 -34.88 -18.12
C TYR A 79 2.40 -33.54 -18.75
N ALA A 80 1.25 -32.98 -18.38
CA ALA A 80 0.82 -31.65 -18.81
C ALA A 80 1.43 -30.51 -17.97
N GLN A 81 2.34 -30.79 -17.03
CA GLN A 81 3.11 -29.76 -16.31
C GLN A 81 4.10 -29.08 -17.26
N HIS A 82 3.89 -27.79 -17.56
CA HIS A 82 4.69 -27.11 -18.58
C HIS A 82 5.80 -26.20 -18.02
N GLY A 83 5.72 -25.81 -16.75
CA GLY A 83 6.65 -24.81 -16.18
C GLY A 83 8.12 -25.27 -16.09
N PHE A 84 8.37 -26.54 -15.75
CA PHE A 84 9.72 -27.03 -15.49
C PHE A 84 10.55 -27.14 -16.79
N ILE A 85 10.05 -27.84 -17.83
CA ILE A 85 10.72 -27.90 -19.14
C ILE A 85 10.90 -26.51 -19.76
N SER A 86 9.93 -25.62 -19.61
CA SER A 86 10.02 -24.23 -20.09
C SER A 86 11.17 -23.47 -19.44
N SER A 87 11.40 -23.70 -18.15
CA SER A 87 12.51 -23.06 -17.42
C SER A 87 13.89 -23.55 -17.87
N LEU A 88 14.01 -24.84 -18.25
CA LEU A 88 15.25 -25.40 -18.79
C LEU A 88 15.56 -24.82 -20.18
N VAL A 89 14.56 -24.77 -21.05
CA VAL A 89 14.68 -24.13 -22.37
C VAL A 89 15.05 -22.66 -22.22
N GLY A 90 14.36 -21.91 -21.37
CA GLY A 90 14.66 -20.50 -21.12
C GLY A 90 16.08 -20.26 -20.62
N TYR A 91 16.58 -21.09 -19.69
CA TYR A 91 17.97 -21.04 -19.23
C TYR A 91 18.97 -21.20 -20.38
N LEU A 92 18.80 -22.24 -21.19
CA LEU A 92 19.72 -22.54 -22.29
C LEU A 92 19.65 -21.52 -23.42
N VAL A 93 18.45 -21.05 -23.78
CA VAL A 93 18.24 -20.00 -24.78
C VAL A 93 18.98 -18.72 -24.40
N ILE A 94 18.90 -18.31 -23.14
CA ILE A 94 19.59 -17.12 -22.65
C ILE A 94 21.10 -17.34 -22.56
N LYS A 95 21.53 -18.53 -22.15
CA LYS A 95 22.94 -18.90 -22.11
C LYS A 95 23.56 -18.89 -23.52
N ASP A 96 22.88 -19.44 -24.51
CA ASP A 96 23.29 -19.44 -25.92
C ASP A 96 23.37 -18.01 -26.46
N PHE A 97 22.33 -17.20 -26.26
CA PHE A 97 22.31 -15.79 -26.63
C PHE A 97 23.50 -15.00 -26.06
N LEU A 98 23.75 -15.12 -24.75
CA LEU A 98 24.88 -14.44 -24.10
C LEU A 98 26.24 -14.98 -24.54
N SER A 99 26.33 -16.25 -24.90
CA SER A 99 27.56 -16.87 -25.42
C SER A 99 27.88 -16.34 -26.81
N ASN A 100 26.88 -16.26 -27.68
CA ASN A 100 27.00 -15.71 -29.03
C ASN A 100 27.39 -14.22 -29.04
N LEU A 101 27.00 -13.48 -27.99
CA LEU A 101 27.43 -12.10 -27.77
C LEU A 101 28.79 -11.97 -27.04
N HIS A 102 29.44 -13.08 -26.68
CA HIS A 102 30.64 -13.11 -25.82
C HIS A 102 30.48 -12.39 -24.46
N LYS A 103 29.25 -12.32 -23.96
CA LYS A 103 28.86 -11.60 -22.72
C LYS A 103 28.47 -12.52 -21.57
N LEU A 104 28.49 -13.85 -21.76
CA LEU A 104 28.13 -14.82 -20.72
C LEU A 104 28.96 -14.65 -19.43
N LYS A 105 30.25 -14.29 -19.50
CA LYS A 105 31.07 -14.08 -18.29
C LYS A 105 30.59 -12.90 -17.45
N GLU A 106 30.18 -11.81 -18.10
CA GLU A 106 29.70 -10.58 -17.44
C GLU A 106 28.28 -10.78 -16.87
N PHE A 107 27.43 -11.49 -17.61
CA PHE A 107 26.02 -11.70 -17.29
C PHE A 107 25.69 -13.15 -16.91
N TRP A 108 26.65 -13.86 -16.32
CA TRP A 108 26.57 -15.29 -16.01
C TRP A 108 25.35 -15.68 -15.17
N TYR A 109 24.80 -14.73 -14.40
CA TYR A 109 23.66 -14.93 -13.51
C TYR A 109 22.30 -14.84 -14.22
N LEU A 110 22.21 -14.23 -15.41
CA LEU A 110 20.93 -14.03 -16.11
C LEU A 110 20.24 -15.34 -16.56
N PRO A 111 20.96 -16.38 -17.05
CA PRO A 111 20.35 -17.68 -17.30
C PRO A 111 19.64 -18.24 -16.05
N GLY A 112 20.31 -18.19 -14.89
CA GLY A 112 19.73 -18.65 -13.62
C GLY A 112 18.54 -17.82 -13.15
N VAL A 113 18.58 -16.49 -13.30
CA VAL A 113 17.43 -15.62 -13.01
C VAL A 113 16.23 -15.98 -13.89
N ALA A 114 16.45 -16.22 -15.18
CA ALA A 114 15.38 -16.60 -16.10
C ALA A 114 14.77 -17.96 -15.77
N TRP A 115 15.61 -18.94 -15.39
CA TRP A 115 15.13 -20.23 -14.89
C TRP A 115 14.17 -20.06 -13.71
N ILE A 116 14.54 -19.24 -12.70
CA ILE A 116 13.67 -18.98 -11.53
C ILE A 116 12.35 -18.32 -11.95
N VAL A 117 12.43 -17.28 -12.78
CA VAL A 117 11.27 -16.48 -13.22
C VAL A 117 10.29 -17.35 -14.00
N ILE A 118 10.76 -18.12 -14.98
CA ILE A 118 9.92 -19.01 -15.80
C ILE A 118 9.38 -20.15 -14.96
N ASN A 119 10.17 -20.77 -14.08
CA ASN A 119 9.66 -21.87 -13.26
C ASN A 119 8.51 -21.43 -12.31
N LYS A 120 8.42 -20.13 -11.97
CA LYS A 120 7.46 -19.61 -10.99
C LYS A 120 6.38 -18.66 -11.48
N HIS A 121 6.29 -18.38 -12.77
CA HIS A 121 5.31 -17.41 -13.27
C HIS A 121 3.84 -17.79 -13.01
N HIS A 122 3.50 -19.09 -12.87
CA HIS A 122 2.15 -19.55 -12.51
C HIS A 122 1.84 -19.57 -10.99
N GLY A 123 2.82 -19.33 -10.13
CA GLY A 123 2.69 -19.49 -8.68
C GLY A 123 3.35 -18.37 -7.89
N ASN A 124 3.41 -18.48 -6.57
CA ASN A 124 4.21 -17.59 -5.73
C ASN A 124 5.70 -18.00 -5.82
N LEU A 125 6.60 -17.03 -5.66
CA LEU A 125 8.02 -17.30 -5.48
C LEU A 125 8.22 -18.15 -4.21
N ARG A 126 9.16 -19.08 -4.26
CA ARG A 126 9.49 -20.00 -3.17
C ARG A 126 10.97 -19.92 -2.83
N ASP A 127 11.38 -20.60 -1.77
CA ASP A 127 12.77 -20.60 -1.33
C ASP A 127 13.67 -21.26 -2.38
N ILE A 128 14.60 -20.50 -2.93
CA ILE A 128 15.36 -20.95 -4.09
C ILE A 128 16.33 -22.08 -3.71
N HIS A 129 17.12 -21.87 -2.66
CA HIS A 129 18.16 -22.83 -2.24
C HIS A 129 17.59 -24.09 -1.58
N ASN A 130 16.49 -23.97 -0.83
CA ASN A 130 15.99 -25.05 0.03
C ASN A 130 14.81 -25.82 -0.58
N GLU A 131 14.13 -25.27 -1.58
CA GLU A 131 13.01 -25.91 -2.27
C GLU A 131 13.28 -26.04 -3.77
N GLU A 132 13.40 -24.93 -4.50
CA GLU A 132 13.37 -24.97 -5.97
C GLU A 132 14.56 -25.70 -6.60
N ILE A 133 15.77 -25.44 -6.10
CA ILE A 133 16.97 -26.08 -6.62
C ILE A 133 17.02 -27.59 -6.33
N LYS A 134 16.15 -28.11 -5.43
CA LYS A 134 16.07 -29.56 -5.15
C LYS A 134 15.31 -30.31 -6.25
N LYS A 135 14.39 -29.66 -6.96
CA LYS A 135 13.69 -30.24 -8.12
C LYS A 135 14.64 -30.64 -9.24
N LEU A 136 15.76 -29.93 -9.35
CA LEU A 136 16.88 -30.28 -10.24
C LEU A 136 17.57 -31.60 -9.85
N LYS A 137 17.22 -32.24 -8.74
CA LYS A 137 17.77 -33.55 -8.36
C LYS A 137 16.67 -34.58 -8.15
N ASP A 138 15.44 -34.24 -8.49
CA ASP A 138 14.28 -35.09 -8.32
C ASP A 138 14.19 -36.04 -9.53
N PRO A 139 14.33 -37.37 -9.32
CA PRO A 139 14.24 -38.34 -10.42
C PRO A 139 12.92 -38.25 -11.19
N ASP A 140 11.81 -37.96 -10.51
CA ASP A 140 10.48 -37.89 -11.12
C ASP A 140 10.38 -36.68 -12.08
N GLU A 141 10.98 -35.55 -11.71
CA GLU A 141 11.05 -34.37 -12.58
C GLU A 141 11.97 -34.61 -13.78
N LEU A 142 13.05 -35.39 -13.62
CA LEU A 142 13.94 -35.74 -14.74
C LEU A 142 13.28 -36.71 -15.72
N GLU A 143 12.59 -37.76 -15.21
CA GLU A 143 11.80 -38.69 -16.03
C GLU A 143 10.71 -37.94 -16.79
N LEU A 144 10.02 -37.00 -16.13
CA LEU A 144 9.02 -36.14 -16.76
C LEU A 144 9.61 -35.36 -17.95
N ILE A 145 10.82 -34.79 -17.82
CA ILE A 145 11.49 -34.09 -18.92
C ILE A 145 11.77 -35.04 -20.08
N GLU A 146 12.26 -36.25 -19.83
CA GLU A 146 12.54 -37.24 -20.87
C GLU A 146 11.28 -37.64 -21.64
N VAL A 147 10.16 -37.87 -20.93
CA VAL A 147 8.86 -38.16 -21.52
C VAL A 147 8.37 -37.00 -22.39
N GLN A 148 8.45 -35.77 -21.87
CA GLN A 148 8.01 -34.56 -22.59
C GLN A 148 8.87 -34.28 -23.83
N LEU A 149 10.19 -34.47 -23.76
CA LEU A 149 11.07 -34.32 -24.91
C LEU A 149 10.74 -35.36 -25.97
N THR A 150 10.60 -36.63 -25.57
CA THR A 150 10.26 -37.72 -26.51
C THR A 150 8.95 -37.43 -27.24
N ASP A 151 7.95 -36.90 -26.53
CA ASP A 151 6.69 -36.45 -27.10
C ASP A 151 6.89 -35.31 -28.12
N ILE A 152 7.69 -34.29 -27.79
CA ILE A 152 7.98 -33.19 -28.72
C ILE A 152 8.67 -33.70 -29.98
N TYR A 153 9.73 -34.51 -29.85
CA TYR A 153 10.45 -35.09 -30.99
C TYR A 153 9.56 -35.94 -31.89
N SER A 154 8.60 -36.66 -31.30
CA SER A 154 7.73 -37.58 -32.03
C SER A 154 6.56 -36.88 -32.71
N HIS A 155 6.05 -35.78 -32.14
CA HIS A 155 4.76 -35.23 -32.53
C HIS A 155 4.76 -33.76 -32.94
N THR A 156 5.59 -32.92 -32.33
CA THR A 156 5.45 -31.44 -32.45
C THR A 156 6.71 -30.71 -32.90
N LEU A 157 7.85 -31.39 -33.05
CA LEU A 157 9.15 -30.79 -33.36
C LEU A 157 9.12 -29.82 -34.55
N VAL A 158 8.57 -30.24 -35.69
CA VAL A 158 8.51 -29.41 -36.90
C VAL A 158 7.77 -28.10 -36.64
N GLU A 159 6.61 -28.17 -35.98
CA GLU A 159 5.84 -26.97 -35.66
C GLU A 159 6.57 -26.10 -34.61
N VAL A 160 7.26 -26.71 -33.64
CA VAL A 160 8.10 -25.98 -32.67
C VAL A 160 9.23 -25.22 -33.38
N GLU A 161 9.93 -25.84 -34.31
CA GLU A 161 10.98 -25.20 -35.12
C GLU A 161 10.41 -24.01 -35.91
N GLU A 162 9.29 -24.19 -36.60
CA GLU A 162 8.62 -23.13 -37.36
C GLU A 162 8.13 -21.97 -36.46
N ILE A 163 7.62 -22.29 -35.26
CA ILE A 163 7.21 -21.28 -34.28
C ILE A 163 8.43 -20.45 -33.89
N TYR A 164 9.52 -21.06 -33.43
CA TYR A 164 10.68 -20.34 -32.92
C TYR A 164 11.48 -19.65 -34.02
N GLU A 165 11.53 -20.18 -35.24
CA GLU A 165 12.04 -19.46 -36.42
C GLU A 165 11.26 -18.15 -36.62
N SER A 166 9.92 -18.21 -36.56
CA SER A 166 9.08 -17.02 -36.68
C SER A 166 9.17 -16.03 -35.50
N LEU A 167 9.75 -16.47 -34.38
CA LEU A 167 10.06 -15.65 -33.20
C LEU A 167 11.51 -15.13 -33.21
N ASN A 168 12.22 -15.27 -34.33
CA ASN A 168 13.63 -14.90 -34.52
C ASN A 168 14.61 -15.69 -33.62
N TYR A 169 14.29 -16.96 -33.35
CA TYR A 169 15.19 -17.89 -32.65
C TYR A 169 15.27 -19.24 -33.39
N PRO A 170 15.91 -19.31 -34.57
CA PRO A 170 15.96 -20.54 -35.38
C PRO A 170 16.80 -21.66 -34.75
N GLN A 171 17.55 -21.40 -33.67
CA GLN A 171 18.43 -22.37 -33.02
C GLN A 171 17.71 -23.26 -31.99
N ILE A 172 16.38 -23.31 -31.96
CA ILE A 172 15.65 -24.07 -30.94
C ILE A 172 15.98 -25.58 -30.97
N SER A 173 16.21 -26.15 -32.15
CA SER A 173 16.58 -27.56 -32.31
C SER A 173 17.89 -27.91 -31.62
N LYS A 174 18.92 -27.05 -31.75
CA LYS A 174 20.17 -27.17 -31.00
C LYS A 174 19.94 -27.16 -29.49
N ILE A 175 19.04 -26.31 -29.00
CA ILE A 175 18.69 -26.27 -27.57
C ILE A 175 18.02 -27.58 -27.14
N LEU A 176 17.11 -28.12 -27.95
CA LEU A 176 16.46 -29.40 -27.65
C LEU A 176 17.44 -30.58 -27.67
N GLU A 177 18.47 -30.54 -28.53
CA GLU A 177 19.55 -31.53 -28.53
C GLU A 177 20.39 -31.44 -27.24
N GLU A 178 20.65 -30.24 -26.73
CA GLU A 178 21.35 -30.07 -25.45
C GLU A 178 20.54 -30.63 -24.26
N ILE A 179 19.21 -30.50 -24.29
CA ILE A 179 18.31 -31.00 -23.22
C ILE A 179 18.16 -32.53 -23.26
N LYS A 180 18.52 -33.23 -24.34
CA LYS A 180 18.57 -34.71 -24.37
C LYS A 180 19.49 -35.31 -23.31
N ASN A 181 20.45 -34.52 -22.79
CA ASN A 181 21.21 -34.87 -21.61
C ASN A 181 20.76 -33.99 -20.44
N PRO A 182 19.57 -34.26 -19.85
CA PRO A 182 18.98 -33.39 -18.84
C PRO A 182 19.88 -33.29 -17.60
N GLU A 183 20.56 -34.38 -17.23
CA GLU A 183 21.47 -34.40 -16.09
C GLU A 183 22.56 -33.33 -16.17
N LYS A 184 23.20 -33.18 -17.34
CA LYS A 184 24.25 -32.17 -17.54
C LYS A 184 23.70 -30.75 -17.40
N VAL A 185 22.60 -30.45 -18.10
CA VAL A 185 21.95 -29.12 -18.08
C VAL A 185 21.55 -28.75 -16.65
N VAL A 186 20.91 -29.69 -15.97
CA VAL A 186 20.40 -29.52 -14.62
C VAL A 186 21.52 -29.34 -13.60
N GLN A 187 22.66 -30.03 -13.76
CA GLN A 187 23.86 -29.79 -12.95
C GLN A 187 24.46 -28.40 -13.16
N GLU A 188 24.44 -27.87 -14.39
CA GLU A 188 24.91 -26.51 -14.70
C GLU A 188 24.00 -25.46 -14.04
N ILE A 189 22.68 -25.60 -14.20
CA ILE A 189 21.69 -24.74 -13.54
C ILE A 189 21.90 -24.78 -12.02
N TYR A 190 22.06 -25.97 -11.44
CA TYR A 190 22.31 -26.12 -10.00
C TYR A 190 23.54 -25.32 -9.55
N LYS A 191 24.64 -25.37 -10.30
CA LYS A 191 25.86 -24.62 -9.97
C LYS A 191 25.63 -23.10 -10.03
N ASP A 192 24.96 -22.61 -11.07
CA ASP A 192 24.69 -21.19 -11.24
C ASP A 192 23.74 -20.65 -10.17
N ILE A 193 22.63 -21.35 -9.90
CA ILE A 193 21.67 -20.95 -8.86
C ILE A 193 22.32 -20.96 -7.48
N LYS A 194 23.10 -22.01 -7.15
CA LYS A 194 23.83 -22.06 -5.90
C LYS A 194 24.81 -20.89 -5.78
N LYS A 195 25.52 -20.55 -6.86
CA LYS A 195 26.43 -19.40 -6.91
C LYS A 195 25.69 -18.08 -6.73
N ILE A 196 24.51 -17.90 -7.33
CA ILE A 196 23.66 -16.72 -7.15
C ILE A 196 23.27 -16.55 -5.67
N CYS A 197 22.77 -17.61 -5.03
CA CYS A 197 22.39 -17.56 -3.61
C CYS A 197 23.60 -17.27 -2.71
N MET A 198 24.75 -17.89 -2.97
CA MET A 198 25.97 -17.67 -2.20
C MET A 198 26.54 -16.25 -2.38
N ASP A 199 26.51 -15.71 -3.60
CA ASP A 199 27.02 -14.37 -3.91
C ASP A 199 26.12 -13.29 -3.31
N GLY A 200 24.79 -13.45 -3.39
CA GLY A 200 23.82 -12.58 -2.72
C GLY A 200 24.04 -12.54 -1.21
N PHE A 201 24.16 -13.71 -0.57
CA PHE A 201 24.41 -13.81 0.87
C PHE A 201 25.75 -13.19 1.29
N LYS A 202 26.85 -13.46 0.56
CA LYS A 202 28.19 -12.95 0.90
C LYS A 202 28.31 -11.44 0.69
N SER A 203 27.78 -10.94 -0.42
CA SER A 203 27.85 -9.50 -0.74
C SER A 203 26.92 -8.66 0.13
N LYS A 204 25.87 -9.28 0.72
CA LYS A 204 24.78 -8.60 1.41
C LYS A 204 24.07 -7.55 0.53
N ILE A 205 24.10 -7.74 -0.78
CA ILE A 205 23.46 -6.85 -1.75
C ILE A 205 22.16 -7.48 -2.24
N LEU A 206 21.08 -6.71 -2.21
CA LEU A 206 19.74 -7.08 -2.68
C LEU A 206 19.62 -7.27 -4.21
N LYS A 207 20.76 -7.40 -4.92
CA LYS A 207 20.87 -7.39 -6.38
C LYS A 207 20.03 -8.49 -7.01
N TYR A 208 20.27 -9.74 -6.61
CA TYR A 208 19.60 -10.88 -7.21
C TYR A 208 18.12 -10.94 -6.84
N TYR A 209 17.78 -10.60 -5.59
CA TYR A 209 16.39 -10.52 -5.14
C TYR A 209 15.57 -9.58 -6.03
N PHE A 210 16.06 -8.34 -6.20
CA PHE A 210 15.34 -7.36 -6.99
C PHE A 210 15.42 -7.59 -8.50
N LEU A 211 16.48 -8.22 -9.03
CA LEU A 211 16.50 -8.63 -10.44
C LEU A 211 15.49 -9.73 -10.73
N ILE A 212 15.37 -10.72 -9.85
CA ILE A 212 14.32 -11.75 -9.95
C ILE A 212 12.96 -11.08 -9.88
N LEU A 213 12.72 -10.23 -8.88
CA LEU A 213 11.44 -9.53 -8.73
C LEU A 213 11.11 -8.65 -9.95
N PHE A 214 12.11 -8.02 -10.55
CA PHE A 214 11.98 -7.20 -11.77
C PHE A 214 11.54 -8.03 -12.98
N PHE A 215 12.32 -9.03 -13.40
CA PHE A 215 11.97 -9.86 -14.56
C PHE A 215 10.69 -10.67 -14.32
N TYR A 216 10.48 -11.12 -13.08
CA TYR A 216 9.24 -11.77 -12.68
C TYR A 216 8.03 -10.84 -12.87
N SER A 217 8.11 -9.60 -12.40
CA SER A 217 7.04 -8.62 -12.57
C SER A 217 6.76 -8.27 -14.04
N VAL A 218 7.79 -8.24 -14.89
CA VAL A 218 7.67 -8.01 -16.34
C VAL A 218 6.93 -9.16 -17.01
N LEU A 219 7.35 -10.41 -16.77
CA LEU A 219 6.71 -11.59 -17.33
C LEU A 219 5.24 -11.70 -16.88
N LEU A 220 4.99 -11.53 -15.58
CA LEU A 220 3.65 -11.58 -15.02
C LEU A 220 2.69 -10.55 -15.61
N ASP A 221 3.19 -9.35 -15.89
CA ASP A 221 2.37 -8.28 -16.44
C ASP A 221 2.12 -8.47 -17.93
N ALA A 222 3.16 -8.83 -18.70
CA ALA A 222 3.05 -9.13 -20.12
C ALA A 222 2.09 -10.30 -20.41
N ASP A 223 2.21 -11.40 -19.67
CA ASP A 223 1.34 -12.58 -19.77
C ASP A 223 -0.14 -12.20 -19.52
N LYS A 224 -0.41 -11.46 -18.44
CA LYS A 224 -1.77 -11.04 -18.10
C LYS A 224 -2.37 -10.02 -19.07
N LEU A 225 -1.56 -9.07 -19.57
CA LEU A 225 -2.00 -8.12 -20.59
C LEU A 225 -2.41 -8.86 -21.87
N ASP A 226 -1.59 -9.80 -22.32
CA ASP A 226 -1.88 -10.63 -23.50
C ASP A 226 -3.12 -11.53 -23.28
N ALA A 227 -3.27 -12.13 -22.11
CA ALA A 227 -4.45 -12.91 -21.74
C ALA A 227 -5.74 -12.07 -21.73
N SER A 228 -5.64 -10.77 -21.44
CA SER A 228 -6.77 -9.83 -21.47
C SER A 228 -7.14 -9.33 -22.88
N GLY A 229 -6.37 -9.72 -23.90
CA GLY A 229 -6.54 -9.28 -25.29
C GLY A 229 -5.87 -7.95 -25.62
N ARG A 230 -4.96 -7.44 -24.78
CA ARG A 230 -4.12 -6.27 -25.11
C ARG A 230 -2.79 -6.73 -25.68
N ASP A 231 -2.42 -6.14 -26.82
CA ASP A 231 -1.13 -6.31 -27.49
C ASP A 231 -0.19 -5.10 -27.28
N LYS A 232 -0.67 -4.06 -26.58
CA LYS A 232 0.07 -2.82 -26.31
C LYS A 232 -0.08 -2.37 -24.86
N LEU A 233 0.93 -1.63 -24.40
CA LEU A 233 0.89 -0.95 -23.11
C LEU A 233 -0.14 0.18 -23.11
N PRO A 234 -0.76 0.49 -21.97
CA PRO A 234 -1.66 1.65 -21.84
C PRO A 234 -0.95 2.95 -22.20
N GLU A 235 -1.69 3.85 -22.86
CA GLU A 235 -1.17 5.16 -23.24
C GLU A 235 -0.85 6.00 -22.00
N ARG A 236 0.27 6.71 -22.07
CA ARG A 236 0.76 7.60 -21.02
C ARG A 236 0.17 9.00 -21.25
N ILE A 237 -0.32 9.64 -20.19
CA ILE A 237 -0.87 10.99 -20.25
C ILE A 237 0.17 12.01 -19.75
N GLU A 238 0.26 13.17 -20.41
CA GLU A 238 1.12 14.24 -19.97
C GLU A 238 0.47 15.06 -18.85
N ILE A 239 1.27 15.46 -17.86
CA ILE A 239 0.85 16.30 -16.75
C ILE A 239 1.86 17.43 -16.67
N SER A 240 1.37 18.66 -16.70
CA SER A 240 2.20 19.85 -16.53
C SER A 240 2.78 19.90 -15.11
N GLY A 241 4.07 20.25 -15.00
CA GLY A 241 4.74 20.47 -13.71
C GLY A 241 4.12 21.60 -12.88
N ASN A 242 3.43 22.55 -13.54
CA ASN A 242 2.89 23.76 -12.93
C ASN A 242 1.38 23.69 -12.63
N ILE A 243 0.74 22.53 -12.80
CA ILE A 243 -0.72 22.39 -12.58
C ILE A 243 -1.13 22.79 -11.15
N ILE A 244 -0.26 22.60 -10.16
CA ILE A 244 -0.52 22.99 -8.77
C ILE A 244 -0.38 24.50 -8.58
N ASP A 245 0.57 25.16 -9.24
CA ASP A 245 0.69 26.62 -9.21
C ASP A 245 -0.58 27.29 -9.76
N GLU A 246 -1.08 26.78 -10.89
CA GLU A 246 -2.33 27.23 -11.51
C GLU A 246 -3.53 27.01 -10.58
N TYR A 247 -3.65 25.80 -10.02
CA TYR A 247 -4.69 25.46 -9.04
C TYR A 247 -4.69 26.38 -7.82
N LYS A 248 -3.50 26.61 -7.22
CA LYS A 248 -3.36 27.46 -6.03
C LYS A 248 -3.82 28.88 -6.31
N LYS A 249 -3.40 29.47 -7.43
CA LYS A 249 -3.80 30.83 -7.84
C LYS A 249 -5.31 30.98 -7.95
N ILE A 250 -5.99 29.99 -8.51
CA ILE A 250 -7.45 30.03 -8.70
C ILE A 250 -8.19 29.76 -7.39
N LYS A 251 -7.80 28.75 -6.63
CA LYS A 251 -8.55 28.31 -5.44
C LYS A 251 -8.30 29.16 -4.20
N PHE A 252 -7.06 29.59 -3.98
CA PHE A 252 -6.67 30.30 -2.75
C PHE A 252 -6.45 31.79 -2.95
N GLY A 253 -6.09 32.24 -4.16
CA GLY A 253 -5.75 33.64 -4.42
C GLY A 253 -4.51 34.09 -3.65
N GLU A 254 -4.48 35.36 -3.23
CA GLU A 254 -3.37 35.88 -2.42
C GLU A 254 -3.46 35.44 -0.95
N PRO A 255 -2.32 35.20 -0.26
CA PRO A 255 -2.29 34.85 1.15
C PRO A 255 -2.94 35.92 2.03
N LYS A 256 -3.97 35.56 2.80
CA LYS A 256 -4.73 36.51 3.64
C LYS A 256 -4.34 36.46 5.11
N THR A 257 -3.95 35.29 5.61
CA THR A 257 -3.62 35.07 7.02
C THR A 257 -2.11 34.85 7.23
N LYS A 258 -1.63 35.00 8.47
CA LYS A 258 -0.24 34.65 8.85
C LYS A 258 0.09 33.20 8.48
N ILE A 259 -0.86 32.28 8.64
CA ILE A 259 -0.69 30.86 8.30
C ILE A 259 -0.56 30.68 6.78
N ASP A 260 -1.34 31.41 5.98
CA ASP A 260 -1.25 31.32 4.52
C ASP A 260 0.10 31.81 4.01
N ILE A 261 0.64 32.88 4.60
CA ILE A 261 2.00 33.37 4.31
C ILE A 261 3.05 32.29 4.66
N LEU A 262 2.91 31.61 5.81
CA LEU A 262 3.81 30.53 6.19
C LEU A 262 3.72 29.33 5.24
N ARG A 263 2.51 28.97 4.79
CA ARG A 263 2.28 27.92 3.78
C ARG A 263 2.93 28.28 2.45
N GLU A 264 2.79 29.53 2.01
CA GLU A 264 3.39 30.01 0.77
C GLU A 264 4.92 30.06 0.84
N ASN A 265 5.48 30.50 1.96
CA ASN A 265 6.92 30.46 2.20
C ASN A 265 7.46 29.03 2.19
N ALA A 266 6.81 28.10 2.91
CA ALA A 266 7.22 26.70 2.92
C ALA A 266 7.14 26.05 1.53
N TYR A 267 6.11 26.41 0.76
CA TYR A 267 5.99 26.00 -0.63
C TYR A 267 7.17 26.51 -1.48
N ASN A 268 7.47 27.81 -1.41
CA ASN A 268 8.55 28.42 -2.18
C ASN A 268 9.94 27.89 -1.79
N ASP A 269 10.21 27.67 -0.49
CA ASP A 269 11.45 27.05 -0.02
C ASP A 269 11.71 25.70 -0.73
N VAL A 270 10.68 24.86 -0.82
CA VAL A 270 10.80 23.53 -1.45
C VAL A 270 10.89 23.62 -2.97
N ILE A 271 10.07 24.45 -3.61
CA ILE A 271 10.02 24.55 -5.07
C ILE A 271 11.30 25.17 -5.64
N THR A 272 11.88 26.19 -4.99
CA THR A 272 13.13 26.82 -5.44
C THR A 272 14.31 25.85 -5.43
N LYS A 273 14.29 24.82 -4.57
CA LYS A 273 15.31 23.77 -4.56
C LYS A 273 15.32 22.89 -5.79
N ILE A 274 14.27 22.91 -6.63
CA ILE A 274 14.22 22.06 -7.82
C ILE A 274 15.39 22.30 -8.76
N ASP A 275 15.81 23.55 -8.91
CA ASP A 275 16.88 23.94 -9.84
C ASP A 275 18.25 23.46 -9.35
N GLU A 276 18.48 23.45 -8.04
CA GLU A 276 19.71 23.01 -7.38
C GLU A 276 19.91 21.47 -7.39
N ILE A 277 18.87 20.69 -7.69
CA ILE A 277 18.96 19.23 -7.63
C ILE A 277 19.84 18.69 -8.76
N ASP A 278 20.98 18.11 -8.38
CA ASP A 278 21.70 17.15 -9.22
C ASP A 278 20.91 15.84 -9.31
N LEU A 279 20.60 15.43 -10.54
CA LEU A 279 19.87 14.21 -10.85
C LEU A 279 20.76 12.96 -10.92
N ASN A 280 22.09 13.13 -10.98
CA ASN A 280 23.07 12.06 -11.05
C ASN A 280 23.49 11.54 -9.66
N GLY A 281 23.34 12.33 -8.60
CA GLY A 281 23.62 11.93 -7.23
C GLY A 281 22.58 12.43 -6.21
N GLY A 282 22.29 11.63 -5.19
CA GLY A 282 21.36 11.99 -4.10
C GLY A 282 19.90 12.10 -4.56
N ARG A 283 19.16 10.98 -4.48
CA ARG A 283 17.77 10.83 -4.95
C ARG A 283 16.76 10.61 -3.83
N ILE A 284 17.16 10.84 -2.59
CA ILE A 284 16.30 10.77 -1.42
C ILE A 284 16.18 12.18 -0.88
N PHE A 285 14.97 12.69 -0.84
CA PHE A 285 14.63 14.05 -0.44
C PHE A 285 13.78 14.02 0.82
N SER A 286 13.90 15.05 1.64
CA SER A 286 13.12 15.23 2.86
C SER A 286 12.38 16.56 2.82
N ILE A 287 11.09 16.51 3.16
CA ILE A 287 10.24 17.68 3.43
C ILE A 287 9.77 17.56 4.88
N ASN A 288 10.54 18.15 5.79
CA ASN A 288 10.18 18.23 7.20
C ASN A 288 9.43 19.54 7.49
N LEU A 289 8.10 19.47 7.61
CA LEU A 289 7.24 20.62 7.89
C LEU A 289 6.20 20.27 8.94
N PRO A 290 5.82 21.21 9.83
CA PRO A 290 4.79 20.97 10.82
C PRO A 290 3.43 20.72 10.16
N THR A 291 2.55 20.04 10.88
CA THR A 291 1.19 19.77 10.42
C THR A 291 0.45 21.10 10.15
N GLY A 292 -0.19 21.23 8.99
CA GLY A 292 -0.90 22.45 8.59
C GLY A 292 -0.09 23.39 7.68
N CYS A 293 1.19 23.14 7.43
CA CYS A 293 2.03 23.89 6.46
C CYS A 293 1.79 23.53 4.99
N GLY A 294 0.79 22.70 4.66
CA GLY A 294 0.46 22.37 3.26
C GLY A 294 1.36 21.30 2.61
N LYS A 295 1.94 20.38 3.40
CA LYS A 295 2.82 19.27 2.96
C LYS A 295 2.34 18.57 1.68
N THR A 296 1.05 18.24 1.60
CA THR A 296 0.44 17.52 0.45
C THR A 296 0.62 18.26 -0.87
N LEU A 297 0.28 19.56 -0.93
CA LEU A 297 0.41 20.36 -2.16
C LEU A 297 1.88 20.62 -2.49
N THR A 298 2.69 20.93 -1.47
CA THR A 298 4.13 21.18 -1.63
C THR A 298 4.85 19.95 -2.17
N GLY A 299 4.64 18.77 -1.58
CA GLY A 299 5.28 17.53 -1.99
C GLY A 299 4.84 17.05 -3.37
N LEU A 300 3.55 17.14 -3.68
CA LEU A 300 3.06 16.76 -5.01
C LEU A 300 3.58 17.73 -6.09
N SER A 301 3.65 19.03 -5.79
CA SER A 301 4.18 20.02 -6.73
C SER A 301 5.66 19.82 -6.98
N PHE A 302 6.43 19.55 -5.92
CA PHE A 302 7.84 19.19 -6.06
C PHE A 302 8.02 17.93 -6.92
N ALA A 303 7.22 16.89 -6.68
CA ALA A 303 7.27 15.66 -7.48
C ALA A 303 6.93 15.90 -8.96
N LEU A 304 5.95 16.75 -9.28
CA LEU A 304 5.58 17.08 -10.66
C LEU A 304 6.66 17.90 -11.37
N LYS A 305 7.27 18.88 -10.71
CA LYS A 305 8.40 19.64 -11.29
C LYS A 305 9.66 18.77 -11.41
N LEU A 306 9.92 17.87 -10.46
CA LEU A 306 10.99 16.87 -10.56
C LEU A 306 10.76 15.91 -11.73
N ARG A 307 9.52 15.46 -11.94
CA ARG A 307 9.13 14.63 -13.09
C ARG A 307 9.45 15.32 -14.41
N GLU A 308 9.17 16.62 -14.51
CA GLU A 308 9.50 17.43 -15.69
C GLU A 308 11.02 17.57 -15.89
N LYS A 309 11.76 17.90 -14.83
CA LYS A 309 13.24 17.97 -14.88
C LYS A 309 13.85 16.63 -15.33
N VAL A 310 13.37 15.51 -14.78
CA VAL A 310 13.81 14.16 -15.17
C VAL A 310 13.47 13.85 -16.63
N LYS A 311 12.27 14.24 -17.11
CA LYS A 311 11.88 14.08 -18.52
C LYS A 311 12.85 14.82 -19.44
N LEU A 312 13.17 16.07 -19.12
CA LEU A 312 14.10 16.88 -19.91
C LEU A 312 15.53 16.35 -19.89
N SER A 313 16.02 15.86 -18.73
CA SER A 313 17.41 15.42 -18.58
C SER A 313 17.67 13.98 -19.03
N PHE A 314 16.71 13.05 -18.86
CA PHE A 314 16.90 11.62 -19.15
C PHE A 314 16.00 11.07 -20.26
N GLY A 315 15.09 11.88 -20.82
CA GLY A 315 14.24 11.49 -21.94
C GLY A 315 13.13 10.49 -21.57
N PHE A 316 12.79 10.33 -20.30
CA PHE A 316 11.69 9.48 -19.86
C PHE A 316 10.85 10.17 -18.79
N THR A 317 9.58 9.77 -18.68
CA THR A 317 8.62 10.41 -17.78
C THR A 317 8.29 9.49 -16.58
N PRO A 318 8.76 9.80 -15.36
CA PRO A 318 8.43 9.04 -14.15
C PRO A 318 6.94 8.98 -13.86
N ARG A 319 6.49 7.85 -13.29
CA ARG A 319 5.21 7.78 -12.57
C ARG A 319 5.38 8.34 -11.16
N ILE A 320 4.32 8.89 -10.58
CA ILE A 320 4.30 9.35 -9.19
C ILE A 320 3.50 8.35 -8.36
N ILE A 321 4.16 7.73 -7.38
CA ILE A 321 3.53 6.83 -6.41
C ILE A 321 3.45 7.57 -5.08
N TYR A 322 2.25 8.03 -4.73
CA TYR A 322 1.96 8.69 -3.45
C TYR A 322 1.47 7.64 -2.44
N SER A 323 2.30 7.33 -1.45
CA SER A 323 2.02 6.29 -0.47
C SER A 323 1.78 6.87 0.92
N LEU A 324 0.73 6.38 1.61
CA LEU A 324 0.33 6.81 2.96
C LEU A 324 0.10 5.62 3.90
N PRO A 325 0.26 5.77 5.22
CA PRO A 325 0.03 4.67 6.15
C PRO A 325 -1.44 4.37 6.44
N PHE A 326 -2.32 5.38 6.42
CA PHE A 326 -3.71 5.26 6.86
C PHE A 326 -4.70 5.51 5.72
N LEU A 327 -5.75 4.69 5.66
CA LEU A 327 -6.78 4.77 4.61
C LEU A 327 -7.56 6.09 4.61
N SER A 328 -7.86 6.65 5.79
CA SER A 328 -8.61 7.91 5.92
C SER A 328 -7.92 9.07 5.20
N ILE A 329 -6.58 9.13 5.26
CA ILE A 329 -5.79 10.16 4.59
C ILE A 329 -5.74 9.94 3.08
N ILE A 330 -5.81 8.68 2.64
CA ILE A 330 -5.80 8.35 1.21
C ILE A 330 -7.03 8.94 0.54
N ASP A 331 -8.23 8.73 1.07
CA ASP A 331 -9.46 9.26 0.46
C ASP A 331 -9.46 10.81 0.43
N GLN A 332 -8.97 11.44 1.50
CA GLN A 332 -8.85 12.90 1.57
C GLN A 332 -7.84 13.45 0.55
N ASN A 333 -6.64 12.87 0.49
CA ASN A 333 -5.60 13.31 -0.44
C ASN A 333 -5.98 12.99 -1.90
N ALA A 334 -6.67 11.87 -2.13
CA ALA A 334 -7.23 11.54 -3.43
C ALA A 334 -8.20 12.63 -3.89
N LYS A 335 -9.09 13.11 -3.01
CA LYS A 335 -10.01 14.19 -3.34
C LYS A 335 -9.29 15.50 -3.70
N ILE A 336 -8.20 15.84 -3.00
CA ILE A 336 -7.37 17.00 -3.34
C ILE A 336 -6.77 16.86 -4.74
N ILE A 337 -6.26 15.67 -5.10
CA ILE A 337 -5.69 15.40 -6.42
C ILE A 337 -6.78 15.45 -7.50
N GLU A 338 -7.96 14.87 -7.24
CA GLU A 338 -9.11 14.96 -8.13
C GLU A 338 -9.52 16.40 -8.40
N ASP A 339 -9.59 17.23 -7.35
CA ASP A 339 -9.89 18.65 -7.49
C ASP A 339 -8.84 19.34 -8.37
N ILE A 340 -7.54 19.10 -8.16
CA ILE A 340 -6.44 19.68 -8.97
C ILE A 340 -6.56 19.26 -10.44
N LEU A 341 -6.75 17.97 -10.70
CA LEU A 341 -6.85 17.44 -12.07
C LEU A 341 -8.15 17.92 -12.75
N GLY A 342 -9.22 18.10 -11.98
CA GLY A 342 -10.52 18.58 -12.45
C GLY A 342 -10.49 19.97 -13.11
N PHE A 343 -9.49 20.81 -12.83
CA PHE A 343 -9.30 22.10 -13.52
C PHE A 343 -8.97 21.94 -15.00
N LYS A 344 -8.26 20.88 -15.37
CA LYS A 344 -7.85 20.62 -16.77
C LYS A 344 -8.65 19.51 -17.43
N TYR A 345 -9.08 18.52 -16.64
CA TYR A 345 -9.74 17.32 -17.15
C TYR A 345 -11.19 17.26 -16.66
N LYS A 346 -12.16 17.46 -17.57
CA LYS A 346 -13.60 17.33 -17.25
C LYS A 346 -13.95 15.96 -16.68
N LYS A 347 -13.27 14.91 -17.15
CA LYS A 347 -13.34 13.55 -16.61
C LYS A 347 -11.90 13.04 -16.47
N ILE A 348 -11.55 12.55 -15.29
CA ILE A 348 -10.20 12.06 -14.98
C ILE A 348 -10.11 10.59 -15.43
N PRO A 349 -9.27 10.25 -16.42
CA PRO A 349 -9.10 8.87 -16.83
C PRO A 349 -8.16 8.12 -15.86
N SER A 350 -8.34 6.81 -15.75
CA SER A 350 -7.57 5.96 -14.84
C SER A 350 -6.12 5.77 -15.28
N ASN A 351 -5.75 5.93 -16.55
CA ASN A 351 -4.33 6.01 -16.94
C ASN A 351 -3.66 7.33 -16.52
N LEU A 352 -4.42 8.35 -16.09
CA LEU A 352 -3.90 9.55 -15.46
C LEU A 352 -3.80 9.39 -13.93
N PHE A 353 -4.88 8.99 -13.26
CA PHE A 353 -4.93 8.92 -11.80
C PHE A 353 -5.74 7.72 -11.31
N ILE A 354 -5.19 6.98 -10.35
CA ILE A 354 -5.90 5.92 -9.61
C ILE A 354 -5.65 6.01 -8.11
N VAL A 355 -6.65 5.54 -7.38
CA VAL A 355 -6.57 5.22 -5.96
C VAL A 355 -6.53 3.69 -5.85
N HIS A 356 -5.48 3.13 -5.25
CA HIS A 356 -5.36 1.68 -5.06
C HIS A 356 -5.10 1.34 -3.59
N HIS A 357 -6.17 0.96 -2.90
CA HIS A 357 -6.15 0.29 -1.59
C HIS A 357 -7.21 -0.80 -1.57
N HIS A 358 -7.34 -1.55 -0.47
CA HIS A 358 -8.29 -2.65 -0.40
C HIS A 358 -9.77 -2.20 -0.36
N LEU A 359 -10.08 -0.91 -0.43
CA LEU A 359 -11.45 -0.38 -0.43
C LEU A 359 -11.78 0.41 -1.71
N SER A 360 -10.82 0.60 -2.62
CA SER A 360 -11.00 1.43 -3.82
C SER A 360 -11.96 0.80 -4.84
N ASP A 361 -12.63 1.66 -5.61
CA ASP A 361 -13.39 1.25 -6.81
C ASP A 361 -12.45 0.54 -7.81
N VAL A 362 -13.00 -0.44 -8.50
CA VAL A 362 -12.26 -1.36 -9.38
C VAL A 362 -12.41 -0.95 -10.85
N LYS A 363 -13.19 0.08 -11.16
CA LYS A 363 -13.43 0.55 -12.54
C LYS A 363 -12.23 1.34 -13.10
N TYR A 364 -11.67 0.88 -14.21
CA TYR A 364 -10.60 1.56 -14.94
C TYR A 364 -11.19 2.24 -16.19
N ARG A 365 -10.95 3.54 -16.32
CA ARG A 365 -11.55 4.39 -17.35
C ARG A 365 -10.46 4.91 -18.29
N GLU A 366 -10.63 4.76 -19.59
CA GLU A 366 -9.72 5.31 -20.59
C GLU A 366 -10.49 6.17 -21.59
N ILE A 367 -9.83 7.17 -22.17
CA ILE A 367 -10.41 7.97 -23.24
C ILE A 367 -10.17 7.23 -24.56
N LYS A 368 -11.24 6.89 -25.28
CA LYS A 368 -11.19 6.31 -26.64
C LYS A 368 -12.11 7.13 -27.53
N GLY A 369 -11.56 7.75 -28.58
CA GLY A 369 -12.33 8.60 -29.50
C GLY A 369 -13.10 9.72 -28.80
N ASP A 370 -12.42 10.48 -27.93
CA ASP A 370 -12.97 11.58 -27.12
C ASP A 370 -14.02 11.22 -26.04
N GLU A 371 -14.38 9.93 -25.92
CA GLU A 371 -15.29 9.45 -24.89
C GLU A 371 -14.59 8.63 -23.80
N LEU A 372 -15.02 8.84 -22.56
CA LEU A 372 -14.52 8.10 -21.39
C LEU A 372 -15.20 6.73 -21.33
N ASN A 373 -14.48 5.69 -21.73
CA ASN A 373 -14.95 4.31 -21.74
C ASN A 373 -14.50 3.56 -20.48
N ILE A 374 -15.39 2.74 -19.93
CA ILE A 374 -15.05 1.84 -18.81
C ILE A 374 -14.53 0.53 -19.41
N GLU A 375 -13.32 0.15 -19.04
CA GLU A 375 -12.77 -1.16 -19.41
C GLU A 375 -13.56 -2.28 -18.73
N GLU A 376 -13.62 -3.44 -19.39
CA GLU A 376 -14.18 -4.65 -18.78
C GLU A 376 -13.56 -4.87 -17.39
N LEU A 377 -14.35 -5.29 -16.40
CA LEU A 377 -13.92 -5.35 -14.99
C LEU A 377 -12.61 -6.15 -14.80
N ASN A 378 -12.40 -7.19 -15.61
CA ASN A 378 -11.18 -7.98 -15.64
C ASN A 378 -9.96 -7.17 -16.06
N ARG A 379 -10.09 -6.43 -17.17
CA ARG A 379 -9.06 -5.51 -17.64
C ARG A 379 -8.84 -4.39 -16.63
N SER A 380 -9.91 -3.89 -16.02
CA SER A 380 -9.81 -2.83 -15.02
C SER A 380 -9.02 -3.26 -13.78
N LEU A 381 -9.27 -4.47 -13.26
CA LEU A 381 -8.47 -5.09 -12.20
C LEU A 381 -7.01 -5.22 -12.63
N LEU A 382 -6.78 -5.73 -13.84
CA LEU A 382 -5.44 -5.98 -14.34
C LEU A 382 -4.64 -4.68 -14.42
N LEU A 383 -5.20 -3.60 -14.97
CA LEU A 383 -4.51 -2.32 -15.14
C LEU A 383 -4.26 -1.61 -13.81
N THR A 384 -5.23 -1.69 -12.88
CA THR A 384 -5.10 -1.14 -11.52
C THR A 384 -4.04 -1.89 -10.71
N GLU A 385 -3.96 -3.21 -10.85
CA GLU A 385 -2.96 -4.04 -10.18
C GLU A 385 -1.56 -3.87 -10.75
N GLY A 386 -1.43 -3.57 -12.04
CA GLY A 386 -0.15 -3.28 -12.70
C GLY A 386 0.39 -1.87 -12.43
N TRP A 387 -0.41 -0.96 -11.85
CA TRP A 387 -0.05 0.47 -11.66
C TRP A 387 0.28 1.19 -12.97
N HIS A 388 -0.60 1.08 -13.98
CA HIS A 388 -0.41 1.73 -15.29
C HIS A 388 -0.82 3.22 -15.34
N SER A 389 -1.01 3.90 -14.21
CA SER A 389 -1.44 5.30 -14.13
C SER A 389 -0.29 6.28 -13.91
N GLU A 390 -0.41 7.54 -14.33
CA GLU A 390 0.63 8.55 -14.08
C GLU A 390 0.83 8.88 -12.60
N ILE A 391 -0.28 9.03 -11.88
CA ILE A 391 -0.32 9.24 -10.43
C ILE A 391 -1.06 8.07 -9.79
N ILE A 392 -0.40 7.39 -8.86
CA ILE A 392 -0.97 6.30 -8.07
C ILE A 392 -0.98 6.74 -6.61
N ILE A 393 -2.16 6.86 -5.99
CA ILE A 393 -2.25 6.98 -4.52
C ILE A 393 -2.53 5.61 -3.90
N THR A 394 -1.74 5.23 -2.89
CA THR A 394 -1.77 3.89 -2.33
C THR A 394 -1.34 3.85 -0.86
N THR A 395 -1.34 2.66 -0.25
CA THR A 395 -0.91 2.47 1.14
C THR A 395 0.55 2.05 1.25
N PHE A 396 1.16 2.28 2.42
CA PHE A 396 2.45 1.69 2.78
C PHE A 396 2.46 0.16 2.63
N VAL A 397 1.36 -0.52 2.99
CA VAL A 397 1.23 -1.98 2.76
C VAL A 397 1.37 -2.29 1.28
N GLN A 398 0.59 -1.64 0.41
CA GLN A 398 0.61 -1.93 -1.03
C GLN A 398 1.98 -1.69 -1.64
N LEU A 399 2.67 -0.62 -1.24
CA LEU A 399 4.01 -0.33 -1.72
C LEU A 399 5.03 -1.34 -1.18
N PHE A 400 5.18 -1.47 0.14
CA PHE A 400 6.24 -2.30 0.72
C PHE A 400 6.00 -3.80 0.50
N TYR A 401 4.75 -4.27 0.43
CA TYR A 401 4.45 -5.67 0.06
C TYR A 401 4.61 -5.92 -1.44
N SER A 402 4.85 -4.89 -2.26
CA SER A 402 5.30 -5.08 -3.64
C SER A 402 6.83 -5.15 -3.74
N LEU A 403 7.53 -4.68 -2.71
CA LEU A 403 9.00 -4.71 -2.62
C LEU A 403 9.51 -5.94 -1.85
N ILE A 404 8.80 -6.36 -0.79
CA ILE A 404 9.19 -7.43 0.12
C ILE A 404 8.09 -8.49 0.06
N THR A 405 8.19 -9.40 -0.91
CA THR A 405 7.11 -10.36 -1.17
C THR A 405 7.56 -11.61 -1.90
N ASN A 406 6.76 -12.65 -1.72
CA ASN A 406 6.77 -13.85 -2.53
C ASN A 406 5.50 -13.99 -3.39
N LYS A 407 4.50 -13.11 -3.21
CA LYS A 407 3.19 -13.25 -3.83
C LYS A 407 3.20 -12.68 -5.25
N ASN A 408 2.79 -13.49 -6.23
CA ASN A 408 2.67 -13.11 -7.64
C ASN A 408 1.92 -11.78 -7.84
N ARG A 409 0.72 -11.68 -7.24
CA ARG A 409 -0.15 -10.50 -7.37
C ARG A 409 0.50 -9.22 -6.85
N ALA A 410 1.29 -9.31 -5.78
CA ALA A 410 1.95 -8.14 -5.21
C ALA A 410 3.20 -7.75 -6.01
N ALA A 411 3.98 -8.74 -6.45
CA ALA A 411 5.18 -8.54 -7.26
C ALA A 411 4.92 -7.92 -8.63
N ARG A 412 3.76 -8.20 -9.25
CA ARG A 412 3.43 -7.78 -10.63
C ARG A 412 3.69 -6.31 -10.95
N LYS A 413 3.43 -5.40 -10.01
CA LYS A 413 3.59 -3.95 -10.22
C LYS A 413 5.01 -3.43 -10.07
N PHE A 414 5.97 -4.28 -9.67
CA PHE A 414 7.34 -3.86 -9.40
C PHE A 414 8.00 -3.18 -10.60
N HIS A 415 7.76 -3.66 -11.84
CA HIS A 415 8.27 -3.02 -13.05
C HIS A 415 7.79 -1.55 -13.21
N ASN A 416 6.64 -1.17 -12.66
CA ASN A 416 6.14 0.21 -12.66
C ASN A 416 6.59 1.04 -11.45
N ILE A 417 7.17 0.39 -10.42
CA ILE A 417 7.95 1.08 -9.36
C ILE A 417 9.31 1.52 -9.91
N VAL A 418 9.92 0.73 -10.79
CA VAL A 418 11.18 1.10 -11.46
C VAL A 418 10.99 2.43 -12.21
N ASN A 419 11.92 3.36 -11.98
CA ASN A 419 11.94 4.72 -12.53
C ASN A 419 10.83 5.67 -12.02
N SER A 420 10.19 5.37 -10.90
CA SER A 420 9.13 6.22 -10.32
C SER A 420 9.67 7.28 -9.36
N ILE A 421 8.87 8.32 -9.15
CA ILE A 421 8.99 9.22 -8.00
C ILE A 421 8.03 8.67 -6.92
N ILE A 422 8.57 8.33 -5.75
CA ILE A 422 7.84 7.73 -4.64
C ILE A 422 7.76 8.75 -3.52
N ILE A 423 6.54 9.18 -3.19
CA ILE A 423 6.26 10.03 -2.04
C ILE A 423 5.84 9.12 -0.88
N LEU A 424 6.55 9.21 0.25
CA LEU A 424 6.24 8.52 1.50
C LEU A 424 5.77 9.57 2.52
N ASP A 425 4.45 9.73 2.62
CA ASP A 425 3.84 10.68 3.56
C ASP A 425 3.67 10.06 4.94
N GLU A 426 3.95 10.83 5.98
CA GLU A 426 3.97 10.39 7.38
C GLU A 426 4.88 9.15 7.61
N ILE A 427 6.10 9.19 7.04
CA ILE A 427 7.10 8.10 7.10
C ILE A 427 7.42 7.60 8.52
N GLN A 428 7.20 8.42 9.55
CA GLN A 428 7.38 8.03 10.96
C GLN A 428 6.51 6.85 11.40
N SER A 429 5.39 6.58 10.72
CA SER A 429 4.51 5.47 11.08
C SER A 429 5.12 4.09 10.81
N ILE A 430 6.27 4.02 10.12
CA ILE A 430 6.97 2.75 9.90
C ILE A 430 7.55 2.27 11.24
N PRO A 431 7.21 1.04 11.68
CA PRO A 431 7.76 0.48 12.91
C PRO A 431 9.30 0.45 12.91
N TYR A 432 9.91 0.87 14.02
CA TYR A 432 11.36 0.95 14.17
C TYR A 432 12.11 -0.32 13.74
N ARG A 433 11.55 -1.49 14.08
CA ARG A 433 12.12 -2.81 13.75
C ARG A 433 12.37 -3.05 12.25
N TYR A 434 11.69 -2.30 11.37
CA TYR A 434 11.85 -2.38 9.91
C TYR A 434 12.65 -1.24 9.29
N TRP A 435 13.10 -0.25 10.06
CA TRP A 435 13.80 0.92 9.52
C TRP A 435 15.02 0.56 8.68
N LEU A 436 15.82 -0.40 9.15
CA LEU A 436 17.01 -0.85 8.41
C LEU A 436 16.63 -1.55 7.09
N LEU A 437 15.65 -2.44 7.11
CA LEU A 437 15.14 -3.10 5.90
C LEU A 437 14.64 -2.09 4.86
N ILE A 438 13.86 -1.10 5.30
CA ILE A 438 13.30 -0.07 4.44
C ILE A 438 14.39 0.88 3.91
N ASN A 439 15.37 1.24 4.74
CA ASN A 439 16.52 2.04 4.33
C ASN A 439 17.29 1.36 3.18
N GLU A 440 17.69 0.10 3.36
CA GLU A 440 18.46 -0.66 2.38
C GLU A 440 17.65 -0.88 1.08
N SER A 441 16.36 -1.19 1.21
CA SER A 441 15.47 -1.38 0.06
C SER A 441 15.32 -0.10 -0.77
N LEU A 442 15.02 1.03 -0.12
CA LEU A 442 14.83 2.32 -0.82
C LEU A 442 16.13 2.85 -1.42
N LYS A 443 17.27 2.69 -0.73
CA LYS A 443 18.60 3.01 -1.30
C LYS A 443 18.90 2.17 -2.53
N TYR A 444 18.58 0.88 -2.50
CA TYR A 444 18.74 0.01 -3.67
C TYR A 444 17.89 0.51 -4.85
N LEU A 445 16.61 0.82 -4.63
CA LEU A 445 15.73 1.35 -5.68
C LEU A 445 16.26 2.67 -6.26
N ALA A 446 16.69 3.59 -5.38
CA ALA A 446 17.21 4.89 -5.80
C ALA A 446 18.47 4.77 -6.67
N ASN A 447 19.40 3.89 -6.28
CA ASN A 447 20.70 3.76 -6.93
C ASN A 447 20.68 2.86 -8.18
N ASN A 448 19.83 1.82 -8.21
CA ASN A 448 19.86 0.79 -9.26
C ASN A 448 18.65 0.82 -10.21
N PHE A 449 17.53 1.42 -9.80
CA PHE A 449 16.31 1.51 -10.60
C PHE A 449 15.84 2.93 -10.89
N ASN A 450 16.69 3.93 -10.63
CA ASN A 450 16.38 5.34 -10.85
C ASN A 450 15.06 5.78 -10.20
N CYS A 451 14.80 5.35 -8.97
CA CYS A 451 13.67 5.88 -8.20
C CYS A 451 14.09 7.17 -7.47
N TRP A 452 13.18 8.13 -7.39
CA TRP A 452 13.36 9.33 -6.54
C TRP A 452 12.42 9.23 -5.35
N ILE A 453 12.95 9.32 -4.14
CA ILE A 453 12.19 9.12 -2.91
C ILE A 453 11.98 10.48 -2.24
N ILE A 454 10.74 10.85 -1.94
CA ILE A 454 10.39 12.07 -1.21
C ILE A 454 9.77 11.64 0.12
N LEU A 455 10.46 11.93 1.21
CA LEU A 455 10.00 11.67 2.57
C LEU A 455 9.28 12.91 3.07
N MET A 456 8.03 12.77 3.51
CA MET A 456 7.27 13.88 4.11
C MET A 456 6.86 13.52 5.52
N THR A 457 7.04 14.46 6.45
CA THR A 457 6.81 14.20 7.88
C THR A 457 6.81 15.50 8.67
N ALA A 458 6.13 15.49 9.81
CA ALA A 458 6.30 16.50 10.86
C ALA A 458 7.29 16.06 11.94
N THR A 459 7.64 14.77 12.00
CA THR A 459 8.52 14.18 13.01
C THR A 459 9.51 13.27 12.31
N LYS A 460 10.56 13.84 11.71
CA LYS A 460 11.51 13.11 10.86
C LYS A 460 12.15 11.92 11.61
N PRO A 461 11.80 10.67 11.27
CA PRO A 461 12.45 9.52 11.87
C PRO A 461 13.87 9.38 11.31
N LEU A 462 14.80 8.89 12.13
CA LEU A 462 16.20 8.67 11.73
C LEU A 462 16.39 7.38 10.91
N ILE A 463 15.46 7.07 10.01
CA ILE A 463 15.56 5.95 9.06
C ILE A 463 16.75 6.17 8.13
N PHE A 464 16.94 7.42 7.69
CA PHE A 464 18.06 7.84 6.86
C PHE A 464 18.96 8.78 7.66
N ARG A 465 20.28 8.66 7.45
CA ARG A 465 21.23 9.64 8.01
C ARG A 465 21.09 10.94 7.23
N ASP A 466 21.44 12.07 7.83
CA ASP A 466 21.29 13.37 7.15
C ASP A 466 22.07 13.44 5.84
N GLN A 467 23.27 12.84 5.79
CA GLN A 467 24.06 12.69 4.56
C GLN A 467 23.41 11.86 3.46
N ASP A 468 22.44 11.00 3.78
CA ASP A 468 21.73 10.16 2.82
C ASP A 468 20.52 10.91 2.21
N THR A 469 20.14 12.07 2.76
CA THR A 469 18.94 12.84 2.36
C THR A 469 19.28 14.27 1.98
N LYS A 470 18.63 14.80 0.95
CA LYS A 470 18.62 16.24 0.66
C LYS A 470 17.40 16.88 1.33
N GLU A 471 17.62 17.71 2.35
CA GLU A 471 16.53 18.48 2.97
C GLU A 471 16.10 19.60 2.02
N LEU A 472 14.81 19.64 1.68
CA LEU A 472 14.26 20.60 0.74
C LEU A 472 13.75 21.88 1.40
N VAL A 473 13.53 21.83 2.72
CA VAL A 473 13.09 22.99 3.49
C VAL A 473 14.33 23.75 3.97
N ILE A 474 14.41 25.06 3.67
CA ILE A 474 15.59 25.88 3.97
C ILE A 474 15.79 26.05 5.47
N SER A 475 14.71 26.31 6.22
CA SER A 475 14.77 26.47 7.67
C SER A 475 13.56 25.80 8.32
N THR A 476 13.72 24.53 8.68
CA THR A 476 12.70 23.77 9.41
C THR A 476 12.35 24.46 10.74
N GLU A 477 13.35 24.91 11.49
CA GLU A 477 13.17 25.61 12.77
C GLU A 477 12.28 26.83 12.65
N LYS A 478 12.42 27.64 11.59
CA LYS A 478 11.55 28.80 11.34
C LYS A 478 10.07 28.41 11.32
N TYR A 479 9.72 27.31 10.65
CA TYR A 479 8.33 26.87 10.52
C TYR A 479 7.80 26.30 11.83
N PHE A 480 8.56 25.46 12.53
CA PHE A 480 8.14 24.92 13.82
C PHE A 480 8.03 26.02 14.89
N ASN A 481 8.96 26.97 14.94
CA ASN A 481 8.93 28.09 15.88
C ASN A 481 7.77 29.06 15.60
N ALA A 482 7.41 29.25 14.33
CA ALA A 482 6.25 30.06 13.96
C ALA A 482 4.90 29.41 14.32
N PHE A 483 4.89 28.07 14.48
CA PHE A 483 3.75 27.31 14.94
C PHE A 483 3.84 27.12 16.46
N ASN A 484 3.71 28.23 17.20
CA ASN A 484 3.59 28.20 18.67
C ASN A 484 2.13 28.41 19.06
N ARG A 485 1.33 27.35 18.99
CA ARG A 485 -0.14 27.44 19.03
C ARG A 485 -0.72 26.86 20.30
N VAL A 486 0.02 25.94 20.91
CA VAL A 486 -0.42 25.21 22.09
C VAL A 486 0.61 25.24 23.19
N ILE A 487 0.11 25.09 24.41
CA ILE A 487 0.95 24.77 25.57
C ILE A 487 0.70 23.30 25.94
N PHE A 488 1.79 22.54 26.05
CA PHE A 488 1.76 21.18 26.56
C PHE A 488 1.77 21.22 28.09
N ASN A 489 0.82 20.51 28.71
CA ASN A 489 0.75 20.24 30.13
C ASN A 489 0.92 18.73 30.34
N PHE A 490 2.01 18.31 30.98
CA PHE A 490 2.32 16.91 31.23
C PHE A 490 1.96 16.52 32.66
N ASN A 491 0.90 15.74 32.84
CA ASN A 491 0.58 15.08 34.09
C ASN A 491 0.84 13.59 33.97
N LEU A 492 2.07 13.19 34.31
CA LEU A 492 2.53 11.81 34.22
C LEU A 492 2.24 10.97 35.48
N THR A 493 1.38 11.47 36.38
CA THR A 493 0.92 10.67 37.52
C THR A 493 -0.25 9.80 37.06
N PRO A 494 -0.17 8.45 37.18
CA PRO A 494 -1.24 7.58 36.72
C PRO A 494 -2.57 7.84 37.46
N LYS A 495 -3.56 8.32 36.72
CA LYS A 495 -4.90 8.70 37.22
C LYS A 495 -5.92 7.60 36.97
N ASN A 496 -6.81 7.38 37.94
CA ASN A 496 -7.89 6.41 37.77
C ASN A 496 -8.86 6.91 36.68
N PHE A 497 -9.28 6.01 35.78
CA PHE A 497 -10.22 6.36 34.73
C PHE A 497 -11.57 6.87 35.24
N ASP A 498 -12.04 6.38 36.39
CA ASP A 498 -13.29 6.85 36.99
C ASP A 498 -13.16 8.30 37.48
N GLU A 499 -12.06 8.65 38.15
CA GLU A 499 -11.75 10.02 38.56
C GLU A 499 -11.68 10.96 37.36
N PHE A 500 -10.99 10.53 36.29
CA PHE A 500 -10.84 11.32 35.07
C PHE A 500 -12.18 11.64 34.37
N LYS A 501 -13.16 10.72 34.40
CA LYS A 501 -14.48 10.97 33.83
C LYS A 501 -15.15 12.18 34.48
N HIS A 502 -15.08 12.27 35.81
CA HIS A 502 -15.66 13.37 36.58
C HIS A 502 -14.91 14.69 36.31
N GLU A 503 -13.58 14.66 36.30
CA GLU A 503 -12.75 15.82 35.96
C GLU A 503 -13.09 16.40 34.57
N ILE A 504 -13.24 15.54 33.55
CA ILE A 504 -13.61 15.99 32.21
C ILE A 504 -15.03 16.56 32.17
N LEU A 505 -15.97 15.99 32.92
CA LEU A 505 -17.31 16.56 33.04
C LEU A 505 -17.26 17.97 33.64
N GLU A 506 -16.52 18.16 34.74
CA GLU A 506 -16.36 19.48 35.36
C GLU A 506 -15.75 20.49 34.40
N GLU A 507 -14.71 20.09 33.67
CA GLU A 507 -14.08 20.91 32.63
C GLU A 507 -15.08 21.30 31.52
N ILE A 508 -15.89 20.35 31.03
CA ILE A 508 -16.95 20.63 30.05
C ILE A 508 -18.00 21.60 30.62
N LEU A 509 -18.33 21.51 31.91
CA LEU A 509 -19.35 22.39 32.50
C LEU A 509 -18.82 23.80 32.79
N GLN A 510 -17.52 23.96 33.05
CA GLN A 510 -16.91 25.25 33.40
C GLN A 510 -16.44 26.05 32.19
N LYS A 511 -16.11 25.38 31.08
CA LYS A 511 -15.50 25.98 29.90
C LYS A 511 -16.46 26.02 28.72
N ASN A 512 -16.45 27.11 27.96
CA ASN A 512 -17.24 27.28 26.74
C ASN A 512 -16.36 27.12 25.49
N GLU A 513 -15.59 26.03 25.47
CA GLU A 513 -14.58 25.74 24.46
C GLU A 513 -14.83 24.38 23.81
N ASN A 514 -14.33 24.20 22.59
CA ASN A 514 -14.32 22.92 21.92
C ASN A 514 -13.29 22.00 22.59
N ILE A 515 -13.75 20.84 23.08
CA ILE A 515 -12.91 19.90 23.83
C ILE A 515 -12.76 18.60 23.04
N LEU A 516 -11.51 18.15 22.90
CA LEU A 516 -11.14 16.90 22.25
C LEU A 516 -10.50 15.94 23.24
N VAL A 517 -11.13 14.79 23.48
CA VAL A 517 -10.60 13.75 24.36
C VAL A 517 -10.21 12.53 23.53
N VAL A 518 -8.91 12.24 23.50
CA VAL A 518 -8.32 11.20 22.66
C VAL A 518 -7.79 10.08 23.55
N LEU A 519 -8.42 8.91 23.45
CA LEU A 519 -8.16 7.76 24.32
C LEU A 519 -7.48 6.62 23.55
N ASN A 520 -6.67 5.82 24.25
CA ASN A 520 -5.94 4.74 23.59
C ASN A 520 -6.78 3.52 23.22
N THR A 521 -7.95 3.33 23.84
CA THR A 521 -8.79 2.16 23.60
C THR A 521 -10.21 2.56 23.23
N ILE A 522 -10.85 1.81 22.34
CA ILE A 522 -12.24 2.05 21.98
C ILE A 522 -13.17 1.86 23.19
N ASN A 523 -12.82 0.95 24.10
CA ASN A 523 -13.62 0.71 25.30
C ASN A 523 -13.62 1.92 26.25
N SER A 524 -12.46 2.53 26.51
CA SER A 524 -12.40 3.76 27.31
C SER A 524 -13.14 4.90 26.61
N CYS A 525 -13.00 5.05 25.29
CA CYS A 525 -13.79 5.99 24.48
C CYS A 525 -15.30 5.84 24.69
N LYS A 526 -15.82 4.61 24.58
CA LYS A 526 -17.25 4.33 24.81
C LYS A 526 -17.70 4.62 26.23
N LYS A 527 -16.92 4.21 27.24
CA LYS A 527 -17.26 4.40 28.65
C LYS A 527 -17.33 5.89 29.00
N LEU A 528 -16.35 6.69 28.55
CA LEU A 528 -16.37 8.14 28.73
C LEU A 528 -17.54 8.78 27.99
N TYR A 529 -17.75 8.46 26.71
CA TYR A 529 -18.84 9.04 25.93
C TYR A 529 -20.22 8.79 26.57
N ARG A 530 -20.48 7.57 27.03
CA ARG A 530 -21.75 7.21 27.70
C ARG A 530 -21.92 7.92 29.03
N PHE A 531 -20.86 7.98 29.82
CA PHE A 531 -20.85 8.73 31.08
C PHE A 531 -21.20 10.20 30.83
N LEU A 532 -20.51 10.86 29.91
CA LEU A 532 -20.77 12.25 29.56
C LEU A 532 -22.20 12.45 29.05
N LYS A 533 -22.68 11.56 28.16
CA LYS A 533 -24.05 11.61 27.65
C LYS A 533 -25.09 11.59 28.78
N ASP A 534 -24.93 10.69 29.74
CA ASP A 534 -25.87 10.51 30.84
C ASP A 534 -25.82 11.69 31.84
N GLU A 535 -24.63 12.15 32.21
CA GLU A 535 -24.44 13.25 33.16
C GLU A 535 -24.85 14.60 32.56
N LEU A 536 -24.56 14.84 31.28
CA LEU A 536 -25.02 16.05 30.58
C LEU A 536 -26.54 16.05 30.44
N ALA A 537 -27.17 14.91 30.16
CA ALA A 537 -28.63 14.82 30.15
C ALA A 537 -29.23 15.17 31.51
N ALA A 538 -28.63 14.71 32.61
CA ALA A 538 -29.03 15.10 33.95
C ALA A 538 -28.85 16.60 34.20
N PHE A 539 -27.72 17.18 33.80
CA PHE A 539 -27.43 18.62 33.92
C PHE A 539 -28.46 19.49 33.19
N TYR A 540 -28.81 19.15 31.95
CA TYR A 540 -29.82 19.87 31.17
C TYR A 540 -31.27 19.48 31.52
N SER A 541 -31.49 18.65 32.54
CA SER A 541 -32.83 18.16 32.93
C SER A 541 -33.57 17.45 31.79
N ILE A 542 -32.85 16.72 30.96
CA ILE A 542 -33.37 15.92 29.84
C ILE A 542 -33.43 14.45 30.28
N ASN A 543 -34.59 13.80 30.16
CA ASN A 543 -34.66 12.37 30.43
C ASN A 543 -33.78 11.60 29.44
N LYS A 544 -33.14 10.51 29.89
CA LYS A 544 -32.27 9.68 29.03
C LYS A 544 -32.94 9.18 27.73
N LYS A 545 -34.27 9.01 27.74
CA LYS A 545 -35.07 8.58 26.58
C LYS A 545 -35.35 9.71 25.60
N ASP A 546 -35.25 10.96 26.04
CA ASP A 546 -35.59 12.18 25.28
C ASP A 546 -34.33 12.85 24.70
N ILE A 547 -33.15 12.25 24.88
CA ILE A 547 -31.89 12.75 24.32
C ILE A 547 -31.99 12.75 22.79
N LYS A 548 -31.91 13.94 22.20
CA LYS A 548 -31.97 14.12 20.74
C LYS A 548 -30.67 13.64 20.09
N ILE A 549 -30.81 12.65 19.22
CA ILE A 549 -29.76 12.16 18.32
C ILE A 549 -30.21 12.52 16.90
N ASP A 550 -29.39 13.23 16.16
CA ASP A 550 -29.71 13.62 14.78
C ASP A 550 -29.37 12.54 13.74
N GLU A 551 -29.54 12.87 12.46
CA GLU A 551 -29.29 11.98 11.33
C GLU A 551 -27.82 11.59 11.13
N ASP A 552 -26.88 12.31 11.76
CA ASP A 552 -25.44 12.00 11.77
C ASP A 552 -25.04 11.16 13.00
N GLY A 553 -26.02 10.85 13.85
CA GLY A 553 -25.82 10.17 15.12
C GLY A 553 -25.10 11.06 16.14
N VAL A 554 -25.26 12.37 16.08
CA VAL A 554 -24.66 13.31 17.05
C VAL A 554 -25.68 13.60 18.14
N VAL A 555 -25.23 13.58 19.40
CA VAL A 555 -26.05 13.93 20.55
C VAL A 555 -26.08 15.45 20.71
N ASN A 556 -27.27 16.01 20.71
CA ASN A 556 -27.49 17.45 20.75
C ASN A 556 -28.03 17.92 22.11
N PHE A 557 -27.31 18.83 22.74
CA PHE A 557 -27.71 19.60 23.91
C PHE A 557 -27.98 21.08 23.49
N PRO A 558 -28.51 21.94 24.38
CA PRO A 558 -28.86 23.33 24.05
C PRO A 558 -27.71 24.13 23.43
N ASP A 559 -26.54 24.12 24.07
CA ASP A 559 -25.32 24.88 23.70
C ASP A 559 -24.16 23.99 23.24
N LEU A 560 -24.38 22.67 23.20
CA LEU A 560 -23.32 21.67 23.10
C LEU A 560 -23.71 20.52 22.15
N GLU A 561 -22.72 20.04 21.39
CA GLU A 561 -22.78 18.76 20.67
C GLU A 561 -21.79 17.77 21.28
N LEU A 562 -22.26 16.56 21.59
CA LEU A 562 -21.44 15.46 22.06
C LEU A 562 -21.24 14.44 20.93
N ILE A 563 -19.99 14.25 20.52
CA ILE A 563 -19.62 13.50 19.32
C ILE A 563 -18.68 12.35 19.69
N ASN A 564 -19.05 11.11 19.33
CA ASN A 564 -18.15 9.96 19.36
C ASN A 564 -17.52 9.76 17.99
N LEU A 565 -16.19 9.66 17.93
CA LEU A 565 -15.48 9.34 16.71
C LEU A 565 -14.55 8.13 16.94
N SER A 566 -15.02 6.94 16.59
CA SER A 566 -14.25 5.69 16.74
C SER A 566 -14.50 4.76 15.55
N THR A 567 -13.60 3.80 15.33
CA THR A 567 -13.70 2.81 14.24
C THR A 567 -14.93 1.91 14.32
N LEU A 568 -15.64 1.88 15.46
CA LEU A 568 -16.92 1.17 15.63
C LEU A 568 -18.15 1.97 15.21
N ILE A 569 -17.96 3.20 14.75
CA ILE A 569 -18.97 3.96 14.01
C ILE A 569 -18.85 3.58 12.53
N LEU A 570 -19.99 3.31 11.89
CA LEU A 570 -20.05 3.02 10.46
C LEU A 570 -19.31 4.10 9.63
N PRO A 571 -18.53 3.72 8.60
CA PRO A 571 -17.73 4.66 7.82
C PRO A 571 -18.49 5.89 7.31
N GLN A 572 -19.72 5.70 6.84
CA GLN A 572 -20.56 6.81 6.37
C GLN A 572 -20.87 7.84 7.48
N TYR A 573 -21.21 7.40 8.69
CA TYR A 573 -21.47 8.30 9.82
C TYR A 573 -20.19 8.97 10.32
N ARG A 574 -19.05 8.27 10.30
CA ARG A 574 -17.74 8.87 10.63
C ARG A 574 -17.43 10.06 9.71
N LEU A 575 -17.61 9.90 8.41
CA LEU A 575 -17.38 10.97 7.44
C LEU A 575 -18.30 12.17 7.67
N LYS A 576 -19.60 11.94 7.92
CA LYS A 576 -20.54 13.02 8.25
C LYS A 576 -20.12 13.79 9.51
N ARG A 577 -19.75 13.09 10.59
CA ARG A 577 -19.25 13.70 11.83
C ARG A 577 -17.99 14.52 11.62
N ILE A 578 -17.04 14.02 10.84
CA ILE A 578 -15.80 14.75 10.53
C ILE A 578 -16.13 16.06 9.80
N ASN A 579 -17.01 16.02 8.79
CA ASN A 579 -17.45 17.22 8.09
C ASN A 579 -18.17 18.19 9.04
N ARG A 580 -19.07 17.70 9.89
CA ARG A 580 -19.77 18.51 10.91
C ARG A 580 -18.81 19.17 11.91
N ILE A 581 -17.75 18.47 12.32
CA ILE A 581 -16.74 19.05 13.20
C ILE A 581 -16.03 20.21 12.50
N ARG A 582 -15.66 20.04 11.22
CA ARG A 582 -14.98 21.06 10.41
C ARG A 582 -15.86 22.29 10.16
N ASP A 583 -17.12 22.08 9.87
CA ASP A 583 -18.04 23.15 9.48
C ASP A 583 -18.57 23.81 10.77
N MET A 584 -18.07 25.01 11.09
CA MET A 584 -18.38 25.77 12.32
C MET A 584 -19.62 26.68 12.18
N GLU A 585 -20.51 26.39 11.22
CA GLU A 585 -21.69 27.22 10.97
C GLU A 585 -22.72 27.17 12.12
N ASP A 586 -22.72 26.08 12.90
CA ASP A 586 -23.51 25.96 14.12
C ASP A 586 -22.73 26.53 15.32
N ASN A 587 -23.28 27.56 15.96
CA ASN A 587 -22.73 28.24 17.16
C ASN A 587 -22.66 27.36 18.43
N LYS A 588 -22.77 26.04 18.33
CA LYS A 588 -22.67 25.12 19.48
C LYS A 588 -21.24 24.66 19.70
N ARG A 589 -20.84 24.59 20.96
CA ARG A 589 -19.54 24.01 21.33
C ARG A 589 -19.53 22.50 21.08
N LYS A 590 -18.42 21.95 20.66
CA LYS A 590 -18.26 20.54 20.31
C LYS A 590 -17.39 19.83 21.35
N VAL A 591 -17.91 18.77 21.95
CA VAL A 591 -17.15 17.84 22.80
C VAL A 591 -16.99 16.53 22.04
N ILE A 592 -15.74 16.24 21.69
CA ILE A 592 -15.38 15.12 20.82
C ILE A 592 -14.64 14.08 21.64
N VAL A 593 -15.19 12.88 21.72
CA VAL A 593 -14.52 11.72 22.34
C VAL A 593 -14.10 10.77 21.22
N THR A 594 -12.81 10.51 21.12
CA THR A 594 -12.22 9.75 20.01
C THR A 594 -11.11 8.80 20.46
N THR A 595 -10.72 7.91 19.55
CA THR A 595 -9.47 7.14 19.65
C THR A 595 -8.38 7.74 18.74
N GLN A 596 -7.33 6.97 18.44
CA GLN A 596 -6.22 7.34 17.55
C GLN A 596 -6.64 7.66 16.10
N LEU A 597 -7.91 7.47 15.74
CA LEU A 597 -8.43 7.74 14.41
C LEU A 597 -8.10 9.16 13.91
N ILE A 598 -8.04 10.15 14.79
CA ILE A 598 -7.75 11.55 14.44
C ILE A 598 -6.28 11.86 14.16
N GLU A 599 -5.36 10.98 14.58
CA GLU A 599 -3.91 11.15 14.34
C GLU A 599 -3.63 11.06 12.83
N ALA A 600 -4.42 10.22 12.14
CA ALA A 600 -4.34 9.94 10.73
C ALA A 600 -5.09 10.95 9.85
N GLY A 601 -4.58 12.19 9.78
CA GLY A 601 -4.88 13.19 8.74
C GLY A 601 -6.25 13.87 8.80
N VAL A 602 -7.13 13.48 9.73
CA VAL A 602 -8.48 14.06 9.87
C VAL A 602 -8.41 15.57 10.18
N ASP A 603 -9.14 16.38 9.42
CA ASP A 603 -9.12 17.84 9.55
C ASP A 603 -10.07 18.32 10.66
N ILE A 604 -9.59 18.24 11.90
CA ILE A 604 -10.28 18.67 13.12
C ILE A 604 -9.44 19.73 13.85
N SER A 605 -10.11 20.73 14.42
CA SER A 605 -9.56 21.74 15.32
C SER A 605 -10.39 21.77 16.61
N ALA A 606 -9.72 21.75 17.76
CA ALA A 606 -10.32 21.96 19.08
C ALA A 606 -9.48 22.95 19.90
N ASP A 607 -10.08 23.58 20.92
CA ASP A 607 -9.38 24.56 21.76
C ASP A 607 -8.54 23.88 22.85
N ILE A 608 -9.09 22.78 23.41
CA ILE A 608 -8.50 22.03 24.52
C ILE A 608 -8.48 20.56 24.14
N MET A 609 -7.31 19.94 24.29
CA MET A 609 -7.14 18.51 24.06
C MET A 609 -6.72 17.80 25.35
N TYR A 610 -7.35 16.66 25.63
CA TYR A 610 -6.89 15.67 26.59
C TYR A 610 -6.47 14.41 25.83
N ARG A 611 -5.22 13.99 26.00
CA ARG A 611 -4.67 12.83 25.31
C ARG A 611 -4.11 11.85 26.32
N ASP A 612 -4.65 10.63 26.30
CA ASP A 612 -4.05 9.50 27.03
C ASP A 612 -2.64 9.22 26.50
N PHE A 613 -1.73 8.85 27.39
CA PHE A 613 -0.31 8.75 27.11
C PHE A 613 -0.02 7.78 25.96
N ALA A 614 0.84 8.18 25.03
CA ALA A 614 1.10 7.43 23.79
C ALA A 614 2.56 7.65 23.36
N PRO A 615 3.06 6.96 22.32
CA PRO A 615 4.35 7.28 21.72
C PRO A 615 4.44 8.76 21.32
N LEU A 616 5.65 9.33 21.37
CA LEU A 616 5.87 10.76 21.21
C LEU A 616 5.33 11.32 19.88
N ASP A 617 5.51 10.59 18.78
CA ASP A 617 5.01 10.98 17.46
C ASP A 617 3.47 11.06 17.43
N CYS A 618 2.78 10.12 18.10
CA CYS A 618 1.32 10.13 18.25
C CYS A 618 0.84 11.34 19.07
N ILE A 619 1.59 11.70 20.13
CA ILE A 619 1.33 12.90 20.95
C ILE A 619 1.42 14.17 20.11
N ILE A 620 2.51 14.33 19.35
CA ILE A 620 2.75 15.51 18.51
C ILE A 620 1.72 15.60 17.36
N GLN A 621 1.36 14.47 16.74
CA GLN A 621 0.34 14.42 15.69
C GLN A 621 -1.05 14.81 16.21
N SER A 622 -1.41 14.33 17.40
CA SER A 622 -2.67 14.71 18.07
C SER A 622 -2.67 16.20 18.43
N ALA A 623 -1.54 16.73 18.93
CA ALA A 623 -1.40 18.14 19.28
C ALA A 623 -1.62 19.08 18.08
N GLY A 624 -1.23 18.66 16.86
CA GLY A 624 -1.52 19.38 15.62
C GLY A 624 -3.01 19.45 15.22
N ARG A 625 -3.92 18.91 16.05
CA ARG A 625 -5.39 19.04 15.94
C ARG A 625 -5.97 19.98 17.02
N CYS A 626 -5.12 20.57 17.86
CA CYS A 626 -5.48 21.59 18.83
C CYS A 626 -5.04 22.97 18.30
N ASN A 627 -5.94 23.97 18.37
CA ASN A 627 -5.77 25.32 17.84
C ASN A 627 -5.16 25.36 16.41
N ARG A 628 -5.65 24.49 15.52
CA ARG A 628 -5.00 24.18 14.24
C ARG A 628 -4.95 25.37 13.27
N ASN A 629 -5.94 26.27 13.34
CA ASN A 629 -6.02 27.45 12.47
C ASN A 629 -5.64 28.76 13.20
N ASN A 630 -5.04 28.69 14.40
CA ASN A 630 -4.84 29.86 15.28
C ASN A 630 -6.15 30.64 15.48
N GLU A 631 -7.23 29.90 15.77
CA GLU A 631 -8.56 30.46 16.05
C GLU A 631 -8.56 31.28 17.35
N LYS A 632 -7.63 30.97 18.27
CA LYS A 632 -7.38 31.69 19.53
C LYS A 632 -5.89 31.96 19.74
N ASP A 633 -5.59 32.82 20.73
CA ASP A 633 -4.22 33.19 21.12
C ASP A 633 -3.36 31.96 21.50
N THR A 634 -3.89 31.03 22.32
CA THR A 634 -3.17 29.79 22.71
C THR A 634 -4.15 28.65 23.07
N GLY A 635 -3.96 27.46 22.48
CA GLY A 635 -4.67 26.22 22.84
C GLY A 635 -3.96 25.43 23.95
N SER A 636 -4.64 24.43 24.51
CA SER A 636 -4.11 23.61 25.61
C SER A 636 -4.05 22.13 25.24
N VAL A 637 -2.90 21.50 25.46
CA VAL A 637 -2.71 20.06 25.23
C VAL A 637 -2.31 19.38 26.54
N ASN A 638 -3.24 18.63 27.11
CA ASN A 638 -3.09 17.95 28.38
C ASN A 638 -2.76 16.47 28.14
N ILE A 639 -1.53 16.08 28.46
CA ILE A 639 -1.07 14.69 28.37
C ILE A 639 -1.21 14.04 29.73
N ILE A 640 -1.96 12.94 29.78
CA ILE A 640 -2.33 12.26 31.02
C ILE A 640 -2.07 10.75 30.90
N ILE A 641 -1.74 10.11 32.03
CA ILE A 641 -1.69 8.65 32.10
C ILE A 641 -2.97 8.12 32.74
N LEU A 642 -3.77 7.38 31.96
CA LEU A 642 -4.99 6.76 32.46
C LEU A 642 -4.78 5.27 32.77
N LYS A 643 -5.34 4.81 33.88
CA LYS A 643 -5.31 3.39 34.30
C LYS A 643 -6.67 2.85 34.71
N ASN A 644 -6.81 1.54 34.60
CA ASN A 644 -7.89 0.77 35.19
C ASN A 644 -7.30 -0.22 36.21
N GLY A 645 -7.61 -0.04 37.50
CA GLY A 645 -6.94 -0.75 38.58
C GLY A 645 -5.43 -0.49 38.57
N ASN A 646 -4.64 -1.55 38.46
CA ASN A 646 -3.16 -1.49 38.46
C ASN A 646 -2.53 -1.41 37.06
N LYS A 647 -3.33 -1.30 35.99
CA LYS A 647 -2.80 -1.32 34.61
C LYS A 647 -3.21 -0.10 33.81
N GLU A 648 -2.22 0.56 33.24
CA GLU A 648 -2.30 1.74 32.39
C GLU A 648 -2.78 1.36 30.99
N PHE A 649 -3.63 2.19 30.37
CA PHE A 649 -4.26 1.85 29.09
C PHE A 649 -3.28 1.78 27.92
N TYR A 650 -2.21 2.58 27.93
CA TYR A 650 -1.20 2.56 26.87
C TYR A 650 -0.48 1.20 26.76
N LYS A 651 -0.35 0.46 27.87
CA LYS A 651 0.32 -0.87 27.92
C LYS A 651 -0.43 -1.96 27.17
N TYR A 652 -1.67 -1.71 26.74
CA TYR A 652 -2.43 -2.66 25.92
C TYR A 652 -2.21 -2.47 24.42
N ILE A 653 -1.68 -1.31 24.00
CA ILE A 653 -1.68 -0.90 22.60
C ILE A 653 -0.25 -0.74 22.06
N TYR A 654 0.64 -0.13 22.84
CA TYR A 654 1.95 0.28 22.35
C TYR A 654 3.09 -0.56 22.95
N ASP A 655 4.15 -0.69 22.16
CA ASP A 655 5.39 -1.31 22.59
C ASP A 655 6.00 -0.59 23.80
N SER A 656 6.50 -1.36 24.77
CA SER A 656 7.05 -0.84 26.02
C SER A 656 8.27 0.04 25.79
N THR A 657 9.08 -0.23 24.76
CA THR A 657 10.27 0.56 24.41
C THR A 657 9.87 1.95 23.92
N LEU A 658 8.83 2.05 23.09
CA LEU A 658 8.33 3.34 22.58
C LEU A 658 7.83 4.22 23.74
N ILE A 659 7.09 3.61 24.66
CA ILE A 659 6.51 4.29 25.82
C ILE A 659 7.59 4.72 26.83
N ASP A 660 8.50 3.82 27.21
CA ASP A 660 9.62 4.13 28.14
C ASP A 660 10.49 5.26 27.57
N THR A 661 10.75 5.23 26.27
CA THR A 661 11.50 6.28 25.59
C THR A 661 10.74 7.61 25.62
N THR A 662 9.43 7.59 25.35
CA THR A 662 8.58 8.80 25.39
C THR A 662 8.56 9.41 26.78
N GLU A 663 8.37 8.60 27.82
CA GLU A 663 8.35 9.05 29.21
C GLU A 663 9.68 9.68 29.62
N LYS A 664 10.80 9.03 29.28
CA LYS A 664 12.15 9.56 29.56
C LYS A 664 12.40 10.89 28.86
N VAL A 665 11.97 11.03 27.60
CA VAL A 665 12.12 12.29 26.85
C VAL A 665 11.30 13.40 27.50
N ILE A 666 10.01 13.16 27.76
CA ILE A 666 9.11 14.17 28.35
C ILE A 666 9.61 14.62 29.74
N LYS A 667 10.12 13.70 30.56
CA LYS A 667 10.71 14.02 31.88
C LYS A 667 11.94 14.95 31.82
N THR A 668 12.54 15.17 30.64
CA THR A 668 13.62 16.16 30.47
C THR A 668 13.12 17.59 30.27
N PHE A 669 11.81 17.80 30.15
CA PHE A 669 11.17 19.09 29.96
C PHE A 669 10.36 19.50 31.19
N LYS A 670 9.96 20.78 31.24
CA LYS A 670 9.06 21.29 32.28
C LYS A 670 7.68 20.66 32.14
N GLU A 671 6.94 20.58 33.25
CA GLU A 671 5.55 20.10 33.25
C GLU A 671 4.66 20.93 32.32
N LYS A 672 4.93 22.23 32.20
CA LYS A 672 4.27 23.15 31.28
C LYS A 672 5.30 23.75 30.32
N ILE A 673 5.09 23.57 29.01
CA ILE A 673 6.04 24.01 27.98
C ILE A 673 5.32 24.44 26.69
N GLU A 674 5.85 25.46 26.04
CA GLU A 674 5.36 25.94 24.74
C GLU A 674 5.72 24.96 23.61
N GLU A 675 4.89 24.91 22.58
CA GLU A 675 5.07 24.02 21.42
C GLU A 675 6.44 24.18 20.76
N LYS A 676 6.89 25.42 20.56
CA LYS A 676 8.18 25.74 19.92
C LYS A 676 9.39 25.16 20.68
N ASP A 677 9.30 25.09 22.00
CA ASP A 677 10.39 24.64 22.88
C ASP A 677 10.37 23.11 23.10
N PHE A 678 9.24 22.47 22.79
CA PHE A 678 9.04 21.04 23.01
C PHE A 678 9.22 20.20 21.75
N VAL A 679 8.55 20.54 20.63
CA VAL A 679 8.35 19.63 19.50
C VAL A 679 9.68 19.17 18.88
N LEU A 680 10.51 20.08 18.36
CA LEU A 680 11.77 19.71 17.71
C LEU A 680 12.75 19.03 18.68
N ALA A 681 12.93 19.62 19.86
CA ALA A 681 13.87 19.12 20.87
C ALA A 681 13.49 17.73 21.39
N SER A 682 12.18 17.45 21.54
CA SER A 682 11.70 16.14 21.97
C SER A 682 11.86 15.08 20.88
N ILE A 683 11.55 15.41 19.62
CA ILE A 683 11.69 14.50 18.46
C ILE A 683 13.14 14.04 18.30
N GLU A 684 14.09 14.97 18.35
CA GLU A 684 15.51 14.66 18.20
C GLU A 684 15.99 13.69 19.29
N LYS A 685 15.68 13.99 20.57
CA LYS A 685 16.02 13.12 21.71
C LYS A 685 15.38 11.74 21.57
N TYR A 686 14.11 11.70 21.17
CA TYR A 686 13.33 10.47 21.05
C TYR A 686 13.91 9.51 20.02
N TYR A 687 14.16 9.98 18.80
CA TYR A 687 14.68 9.10 17.75
C TYR A 687 16.12 8.69 18.00
N LYS A 688 16.95 9.54 18.64
CA LYS A 688 18.28 9.16 19.08
C LYS A 688 18.24 8.00 20.09
N MET A 689 17.38 8.09 21.10
CA MET A 689 17.20 7.01 22.08
C MET A 689 16.63 5.73 21.44
N MET A 690 15.72 5.86 20.47
CA MET A 690 15.19 4.72 19.71
C MET A 690 16.28 4.01 18.91
N LEU A 691 17.21 4.75 18.27
CA LEU A 691 18.34 4.15 17.56
C LEU A 691 19.29 3.38 18.48
N GLU A 692 19.45 3.84 19.72
CA GLU A 692 20.32 3.22 20.73
C GLU A 692 19.69 1.96 21.35
N ARG A 693 18.36 1.96 21.57
CA ARG A 693 17.67 0.92 22.35
C ARG A 693 16.83 -0.05 21.53
N GLY A 694 16.32 0.38 20.38
CA GLY A 694 15.37 -0.41 19.61
C GLY A 694 16.05 -1.62 18.94
N SER A 695 15.36 -2.76 18.94
CA SER A 695 15.82 -3.97 18.26
C SER A 695 15.74 -3.85 16.73
N LYS A 696 16.80 -4.29 16.05
CA LYS A 696 16.90 -4.38 14.58
C LYS A 696 16.82 -5.82 14.07
N GLU A 697 16.52 -6.78 14.96
CA GLU A 697 16.57 -8.21 14.66
C GLU A 697 15.65 -8.59 13.49
N ASP A 698 14.43 -8.05 13.44
CA ASP A 698 13.50 -8.31 12.33
C ASP A 698 14.03 -7.83 10.99
N SER A 699 14.61 -6.63 10.94
CA SER A 699 15.27 -6.13 9.72
C SER A 699 16.42 -7.03 9.29
N TYR A 700 17.30 -7.45 10.22
CA TYR A 700 18.41 -8.34 9.89
C TYR A 700 17.94 -9.69 9.38
N ARG A 701 16.94 -10.29 10.04
CA ARG A 701 16.34 -11.56 9.62
C ARG A 701 15.72 -11.46 8.23
N LEU A 702 14.96 -10.41 7.95
CA LEU A 702 14.35 -10.22 6.64
C LEU A 702 15.41 -9.96 5.56
N LEU A 703 16.38 -9.06 5.81
CA LEU A 703 17.47 -8.80 4.87
C LEU A 703 18.30 -10.07 4.57
N ASP A 704 18.53 -10.90 5.59
CA ASP A 704 19.19 -12.20 5.42
C ASP A 704 18.38 -13.13 4.49
N SER A 705 17.07 -13.26 4.74
CA SER A 705 16.18 -14.01 3.84
C SER A 705 16.17 -13.45 2.42
N LEU A 706 16.14 -12.12 2.24
CA LEU A 706 16.21 -11.50 0.91
C LEU A 706 17.54 -11.81 0.20
N ASN A 707 18.67 -11.68 0.89
CA ASN A 707 20.00 -11.96 0.33
C ASN A 707 20.21 -13.44 0.00
N LYS A 708 19.59 -14.35 0.75
CA LYS A 708 19.60 -15.81 0.51
C LYS A 708 18.57 -16.28 -0.51
N LEU A 709 17.68 -15.39 -0.97
CA LEU A 709 16.52 -15.73 -1.82
C LEU A 709 15.56 -16.74 -1.15
N GLU A 710 15.37 -16.60 0.16
CA GLU A 710 14.37 -17.30 0.98
C GLU A 710 13.07 -16.49 1.01
N PHE A 711 12.32 -16.56 -0.09
CA PHE A 711 11.08 -15.81 -0.29
C PHE A 711 10.01 -16.11 0.77
N SER A 712 9.98 -17.30 1.38
CA SER A 712 9.08 -17.65 2.48
C SER A 712 9.27 -16.71 3.68
N GLY A 713 10.49 -16.23 3.92
CA GLY A 713 10.81 -15.27 4.98
C GLY A 713 10.06 -13.94 4.85
N THR A 714 9.71 -13.53 3.62
CA THR A 714 8.97 -12.28 3.36
C THR A 714 7.55 -12.30 3.96
N THR A 715 6.98 -13.48 4.23
CA THR A 715 5.66 -13.60 4.87
C THR A 715 5.63 -13.10 6.32
N LYS A 716 6.81 -12.98 6.95
CA LYS A 716 6.98 -12.43 8.30
C LYS A 716 7.07 -10.91 8.32
N PHE A 717 7.12 -10.27 7.14
CA PHE A 717 7.05 -8.82 7.05
C PHE A 717 5.60 -8.38 7.29
N ASP A 718 5.36 -7.78 8.45
CA ASP A 718 4.04 -7.28 8.84
C ASP A 718 4.17 -5.87 9.40
N LEU A 719 3.82 -4.89 8.56
CA LEU A 719 3.97 -3.47 8.88
C LEU A 719 3.02 -3.01 9.99
N PHE A 720 1.91 -3.71 10.25
CA PHE A 720 0.85 -3.25 11.15
C PHE A 720 0.42 -4.25 12.23
N GLU A 721 1.15 -5.37 12.39
CA GLU A 721 0.90 -6.42 13.39
C GLU A 721 -0.57 -6.83 13.50
N GLU A 722 -1.02 -7.74 12.64
CA GLU A 722 -2.32 -8.38 12.78
C GLU A 722 -2.32 -9.43 13.90
N SER A 723 -2.02 -9.01 15.14
CA SER A 723 -1.98 -9.91 16.32
C SER A 723 -3.37 -10.32 16.84
N LEU A 724 -4.43 -9.64 16.41
CA LEU A 724 -5.82 -9.92 16.79
C LEU A 724 -6.66 -10.36 15.60
N SER A 725 -7.54 -11.34 15.82
CA SER A 725 -8.55 -11.75 14.85
C SER A 725 -9.40 -10.55 14.44
N THR A 726 -9.65 -10.42 13.14
CA THR A 726 -10.48 -9.36 12.58
C THR A 726 -11.70 -9.98 11.89
N LYS A 727 -12.90 -9.49 12.21
CA LYS A 727 -14.13 -9.83 11.49
C LYS A 727 -14.81 -8.60 10.91
N SER A 728 -15.42 -8.79 9.75
CA SER A 728 -16.21 -7.76 9.09
C SER A 728 -17.67 -7.90 9.50
N ILE A 729 -18.25 -6.86 10.09
CA ILE A 729 -19.65 -6.85 10.55
C ILE A 729 -20.43 -5.85 9.68
N PHE A 730 -21.31 -6.38 8.84
CA PHE A 730 -22.24 -5.61 8.02
C PHE A 730 -23.47 -5.22 8.85
N VAL A 731 -23.91 -3.96 8.80
CA VAL A 731 -25.02 -3.46 9.62
C VAL A 731 -26.17 -3.01 8.72
N GLU A 732 -27.31 -3.68 8.81
CA GLU A 732 -28.54 -3.32 8.07
C GLU A 732 -29.27 -2.12 8.69
N ILE A 733 -28.60 -0.98 8.75
CA ILE A 733 -29.09 0.25 9.40
C ILE A 733 -30.31 0.85 8.68
N ASP A 734 -30.44 0.60 7.37
CA ASP A 734 -31.50 1.13 6.50
C ASP A 734 -31.89 0.09 5.40
N ASP A 735 -32.92 0.43 4.60
CA ASP A 735 -33.41 -0.44 3.51
C ASP A 735 -32.37 -0.64 2.39
N LEU A 736 -31.48 0.32 2.20
CA LEU A 736 -30.42 0.23 1.19
C LEU A 736 -29.40 -0.83 1.60
N ALA A 737 -28.99 -0.85 2.88
CA ALA A 737 -28.09 -1.85 3.43
C ALA A 737 -28.66 -3.27 3.31
N GLU A 738 -29.95 -3.46 3.62
CA GLU A 738 -30.63 -4.75 3.45
C GLU A 738 -30.63 -5.19 1.97
N SER A 739 -30.89 -4.26 1.04
CA SER A 739 -30.83 -4.54 -0.41
C SER A 739 -29.42 -4.96 -0.85
N ILE A 740 -28.38 -4.29 -0.35
CA ILE A 740 -26.98 -4.61 -0.67
C ILE A 740 -26.63 -6.02 -0.17
N ARG A 741 -26.98 -6.37 1.07
CA ARG A 741 -26.72 -7.72 1.61
C ARG A 741 -27.42 -8.81 0.79
N LYS A 742 -28.70 -8.61 0.42
CA LYS A 742 -29.43 -9.57 -0.42
C LYS A 742 -28.76 -9.76 -1.78
N LYS A 743 -28.29 -8.68 -2.42
CA LYS A 743 -27.52 -8.77 -3.66
C LYS A 743 -26.19 -9.50 -3.47
N MET A 744 -25.52 -9.34 -2.33
CA MET A 744 -24.30 -10.09 -2.02
C MET A 744 -24.58 -11.59 -1.98
N GLU A 745 -25.61 -12.03 -1.26
CA GLU A 745 -26.00 -13.44 -1.19
C GLU A 745 -26.40 -14.00 -2.55
N GLU A 746 -27.21 -13.26 -3.32
CA GLU A 746 -27.58 -13.64 -4.68
C GLU A 746 -26.34 -13.90 -5.56
N ILE A 747 -25.32 -13.04 -5.47
CA ILE A 747 -24.06 -13.20 -6.19
C ILE A 747 -23.29 -14.43 -5.69
N LEU A 748 -23.27 -14.68 -4.38
CA LEU A 748 -22.55 -15.80 -3.78
C LEU A 748 -23.22 -17.15 -4.11
N GLU A 749 -24.55 -17.19 -4.23
CA GLU A 749 -25.33 -18.37 -4.60
C GLU A 749 -25.27 -18.65 -6.10
N ASN A 750 -25.60 -17.64 -6.92
CA ASN A 750 -25.84 -17.85 -8.36
C ASN A 750 -24.57 -17.82 -9.21
N LYS A 751 -23.51 -17.14 -8.76
CA LYS A 751 -22.24 -17.08 -9.49
C LYS A 751 -21.20 -18.00 -8.87
N LYS A 752 -20.29 -18.53 -9.68
CA LYS A 752 -19.17 -19.37 -9.22
C LYS A 752 -17.82 -18.83 -9.66
N GLY A 753 -16.78 -19.26 -8.97
CA GLY A 753 -15.38 -18.95 -9.31
C GLY A 753 -15.14 -17.46 -9.51
N PHE A 754 -14.77 -17.10 -10.74
CA PHE A 754 -14.35 -15.76 -11.09
C PHE A 754 -15.51 -14.75 -11.18
N GLU A 755 -16.66 -15.14 -11.73
CA GLU A 755 -17.85 -14.27 -11.84
C GLU A 755 -18.39 -13.84 -10.48
N ARG A 756 -18.34 -14.75 -9.49
CA ARG A 756 -18.68 -14.45 -8.09
C ARG A 756 -17.77 -13.36 -7.53
N LYS A 757 -16.46 -13.53 -7.72
CA LYS A 757 -15.45 -12.58 -7.24
C LYS A 757 -15.67 -11.21 -7.88
N LEU A 758 -15.99 -11.18 -9.17
CA LEU A 758 -16.30 -9.95 -9.91
C LEU A 758 -17.55 -9.26 -9.37
N GLY A 759 -18.66 -9.97 -9.19
CA GLY A 759 -19.89 -9.37 -8.66
C GLY A 759 -19.71 -8.75 -7.27
N ILE A 760 -18.98 -9.42 -6.37
CA ILE A 760 -18.68 -8.86 -5.04
C ILE A 760 -17.77 -7.63 -5.13
N LEU A 761 -16.83 -7.61 -6.08
CA LEU A 761 -15.94 -6.46 -6.30
C LEU A 761 -16.71 -5.23 -6.80
N GLU A 762 -17.78 -5.39 -7.59
CA GLU A 762 -18.63 -4.29 -8.05
C GLU A 762 -19.38 -3.60 -6.91
N LEU A 763 -19.86 -4.37 -5.93
CA LEU A 763 -20.58 -3.87 -4.76
C LEU A 763 -19.65 -3.37 -3.65
N ARG A 764 -18.33 -3.49 -3.80
CA ARG A 764 -17.36 -3.32 -2.71
C ARG A 764 -17.48 -1.98 -1.99
N LYS A 765 -17.65 -0.88 -2.72
CA LYS A 765 -17.80 0.46 -2.13
C LYS A 765 -19.06 0.57 -1.27
N GLU A 766 -20.17 0.05 -1.78
CA GLU A 766 -21.45 0.00 -1.07
C GLU A 766 -21.35 -0.88 0.19
N ILE A 767 -20.74 -2.06 0.07
CA ILE A 767 -20.50 -2.97 1.20
C ILE A 767 -19.71 -2.26 2.31
N ASN A 768 -18.64 -1.56 1.93
CA ASN A 768 -17.75 -0.90 2.90
C ASN A 768 -18.48 0.18 3.71
N ASN A 769 -19.40 0.94 3.10
CA ASN A 769 -20.13 2.01 3.81
C ASN A 769 -20.96 1.47 4.99
N TYR A 770 -21.39 0.21 4.92
CA TYR A 770 -22.21 -0.48 5.91
C TYR A 770 -21.43 -1.52 6.72
N THR A 771 -20.11 -1.61 6.58
CA THR A 771 -19.28 -2.61 7.25
C THR A 771 -18.34 -1.99 8.28
N ILE A 772 -18.27 -2.62 9.46
CA ILE A 772 -17.31 -2.30 10.52
C ILE A 772 -16.30 -3.44 10.61
N GLN A 773 -15.01 -3.11 10.58
CA GLN A 773 -13.96 -4.07 10.90
C GLN A 773 -13.71 -4.07 12.41
N VAL A 774 -13.97 -5.22 13.05
CA VAL A 774 -13.80 -5.39 14.48
C VAL A 774 -12.57 -6.25 14.73
N ARG A 775 -11.60 -5.68 15.45
CA ARG A 775 -10.47 -6.42 16.01
C ARG A 775 -10.85 -6.90 17.40
N TYR A 776 -10.72 -8.19 17.66
CA TYR A 776 -11.22 -8.76 18.90
C TYR A 776 -10.30 -9.82 19.51
N SER A 777 -10.39 -9.97 20.83
CA SER A 777 -9.72 -11.05 21.55
C SER A 777 -10.51 -12.36 21.45
N LYS A 778 -9.83 -13.51 21.52
CA LYS A 778 -10.46 -14.85 21.55
C LYS A 778 -11.63 -15.00 22.54
N LYS A 779 -11.63 -14.22 23.63
CA LYS A 779 -12.68 -14.25 24.66
C LYS A 779 -14.06 -13.76 24.19
N ILE A 780 -14.12 -12.96 23.14
CA ILE A 780 -15.39 -12.48 22.56
C ILE A 780 -15.65 -13.06 21.15
N GLU A 781 -14.80 -14.00 20.72
CA GLU A 781 -14.90 -14.69 19.44
C GLU A 781 -16.25 -15.38 19.29
N ASP A 782 -16.65 -16.22 20.26
CA ASP A 782 -17.93 -16.93 20.23
C ASP A 782 -19.15 -16.00 20.08
N LYS A 783 -19.08 -14.78 20.63
CA LYS A 783 -20.16 -13.79 20.51
C LYS A 783 -20.20 -13.09 19.15
N ILE A 784 -19.04 -12.84 18.54
CA ILE A 784 -19.01 -12.31 17.17
C ILE A 784 -19.42 -13.42 16.20
N ASP A 785 -19.07 -14.66 16.51
CA ASP A 785 -19.38 -15.84 15.72
C ASP A 785 -20.86 -16.19 15.77
N SER A 786 -21.56 -15.84 16.86
CA SER A 786 -23.01 -16.00 17.00
C SER A 786 -23.84 -14.97 16.23
N LEU A 787 -23.23 -13.89 15.71
CA LEU A 787 -23.92 -13.02 14.75
C LEU A 787 -24.26 -13.78 13.47
N ASN A 788 -25.26 -13.28 12.73
CA ASN A 788 -25.73 -13.94 11.53
C ASN A 788 -24.58 -14.08 10.51
N PRO A 789 -24.34 -15.27 9.96
CA PRO A 789 -23.36 -15.46 8.90
C PRO A 789 -23.87 -14.82 7.60
N ILE A 790 -22.95 -14.38 6.74
CA ILE A 790 -23.27 -14.17 5.33
C ILE A 790 -22.80 -15.43 4.59
N ASP A 791 -23.74 -16.16 4.00
CA ASP A 791 -23.45 -17.43 3.35
C ASP A 791 -22.39 -17.26 2.25
N GLY A 792 -21.35 -18.09 2.30
CA GLY A 792 -20.21 -17.99 1.39
C GLY A 792 -19.07 -17.04 1.82
N LEU A 793 -19.21 -16.31 2.94
CA LEU A 793 -18.15 -15.44 3.50
C LEU A 793 -17.89 -15.72 4.99
N LYS A 794 -16.93 -16.61 5.29
CA LYS A 794 -16.63 -17.06 6.66
C LYS A 794 -16.27 -15.93 7.66
N ASP A 795 -15.55 -14.92 7.18
CA ASP A 795 -15.07 -13.80 8.02
C ASP A 795 -16.04 -12.59 8.02
N PHE A 796 -17.20 -12.73 7.37
CA PHE A 796 -18.27 -11.75 7.38
C PHE A 796 -19.43 -12.21 8.26
N LYS A 797 -19.91 -11.26 9.04
CA LYS A 797 -21.10 -11.37 9.86
C LYS A 797 -22.02 -10.20 9.56
N TYR A 798 -23.30 -10.34 9.85
CA TYR A 798 -24.22 -9.21 9.73
C TYR A 798 -25.19 -9.09 10.90
N ILE A 799 -25.57 -7.84 11.17
CA ILE A 799 -26.63 -7.48 12.10
C ILE A 799 -27.86 -7.18 11.25
N SER A 800 -28.90 -7.99 11.43
CA SER A 800 -30.15 -7.82 10.69
C SER A 800 -30.88 -6.55 11.12
N LYS A 801 -31.72 -6.00 10.25
CA LYS A 801 -32.52 -4.80 10.53
C LYS A 801 -33.32 -4.90 11.84
N LYS A 802 -33.78 -6.12 12.19
CA LYS A 802 -34.51 -6.40 13.44
C LYS A 802 -33.63 -6.34 14.70
N GLU A 803 -32.32 -6.58 14.54
CA GLU A 803 -31.34 -6.68 15.63
C GLU A 803 -30.47 -5.43 15.76
N VAL A 804 -30.55 -4.48 14.82
CA VAL A 804 -29.78 -3.22 14.84
C VAL A 804 -29.86 -2.55 16.21
N ASN A 805 -31.07 -2.31 16.73
CA ASN A 805 -31.25 -1.64 18.02
C ASN A 805 -30.61 -2.35 19.21
N LYS A 806 -30.34 -3.67 19.09
CA LYS A 806 -29.68 -4.47 20.12
C LYS A 806 -28.15 -4.34 20.06
N TYR A 807 -27.58 -4.31 18.85
CA TYR A 807 -26.13 -4.43 18.65
C TYR A 807 -25.45 -3.17 18.13
N TYR A 808 -26.20 -2.18 17.63
CA TYR A 808 -25.65 -0.96 17.05
C TYR A 808 -26.51 0.24 17.43
N LYS A 809 -25.86 1.28 17.95
CA LYS A 809 -26.49 2.58 18.17
C LYS A 809 -25.84 3.58 17.24
N THR A 810 -26.60 4.41 16.56
CA THR A 810 -26.06 5.39 15.61
C THR A 810 -25.02 6.27 16.28
N ASP A 811 -25.27 6.74 17.50
CA ASP A 811 -24.39 7.64 18.25
C ASP A 811 -23.10 6.98 18.78
N SER A 812 -23.21 5.80 19.38
CA SER A 812 -22.13 5.13 20.10
C SER A 812 -21.50 3.94 19.37
N GLY A 813 -22.05 3.58 18.22
CA GLY A 813 -21.55 2.53 17.32
C GLY A 813 -21.98 1.13 17.73
N LEU A 814 -21.19 0.16 17.25
CA LEU A 814 -21.37 -1.25 17.55
C LEU A 814 -21.21 -1.54 19.05
N GLY A 815 -22.23 -2.08 19.72
CA GLY A 815 -22.22 -2.53 21.11
C GLY A 815 -22.62 -4.01 21.23
N ILE A 816 -21.63 -4.91 21.19
CA ILE A 816 -21.86 -6.33 21.48
C ILE A 816 -21.74 -6.55 23.00
N ASP A 817 -22.87 -6.43 23.70
CA ASP A 817 -23.14 -6.81 25.10
C ASP A 817 -22.17 -6.29 26.20
N GLU A 818 -22.73 -5.50 27.12
CA GLU A 818 -22.04 -4.65 28.10
C GLU A 818 -21.52 -5.38 29.34
N SER A 819 -21.99 -6.62 29.55
CA SER A 819 -21.58 -7.50 30.68
C SER A 819 -20.13 -7.98 30.60
N LEU A 820 -19.50 -7.93 29.42
CA LEU A 820 -18.10 -8.30 29.17
C LEU A 820 -17.22 -7.08 28.85
N SER A 821 -17.65 -5.87 29.21
CA SER A 821 -17.01 -4.56 28.93
C SER A 821 -15.60 -4.34 29.54
N ASN A 822 -14.95 -5.41 29.99
CA ASN A 822 -13.53 -5.45 30.37
C ASN A 822 -12.64 -6.10 29.29
N TYR A 823 -13.18 -6.52 28.15
CA TYR A 823 -12.42 -7.26 27.12
C TYR A 823 -12.35 -6.51 25.79
N PHE A 824 -11.13 -6.47 25.25
CA PHE A 824 -10.63 -5.44 24.34
C PHE A 824 -11.19 -5.57 22.91
N ILE A 825 -11.75 -4.47 22.42
CA ILE A 825 -11.81 -4.14 21.00
C ILE A 825 -10.81 -2.99 20.83
N ILE A 826 -9.78 -3.20 20.02
CA ILE A 826 -8.73 -2.21 19.72
C ILE A 826 -9.12 -1.37 18.52
#